data_AF-A0A4V3XJS8-F1
#
_entry.id   AF-A0A4V3XJS8-F1
#
_cell.length_a   1.000
_cell.length_b   1.000
_cell.length_c   1.000
_cell.angle_alpha   90.00
_cell.angle_beta   90.00
_cell.angle_gamma   90.00
#
_symmetry.space_group_name_H-M   'P 1'
#
loop_
_entity.id
_entity.type
_entity.pdbx_description
1 polymer ?
#
loop_
_entity_poly.entity_id
_entity_poly.type
_entity_poly.pdbx_seq_one_letter_code
_entity_poly.pdbx_strand_id
1 'polypeptide(L)'
;MSKQLIPRTLADLRSGIANGTVMCTAPRPTLAILDLAAKAVGAMRMHYPEIIRCEANFAAEFPEQPDAHHLSVFGDLELYKRCRKALFRQCRLAGLWSDPYPLLNAVAKSLNAPGINRRILEAHFPEKLPRDITRADALAVDRHLQGLERSQFRRVFALFDQIRRDERVIAAGFLDWTPIGAFPTYRNGSMLHLDLPEDLATSANTLSASHARCARRAYELAVDFGLVDLGMPANQLAITEAQARAFHTHLAKQYSQGIASKYLHTVVALIRAANPSGIPVGFEAPDITCKPRAPKSLKRPKPAPRKLPSLPKALSTALAEFAAAHRVGQQRIRQLRNRLANTWDKAGLRGEALPDDIRALFDAANPDLNEEQRASDHAMIAAFQQHLHAPCPWSLLLKRERDLSLRHVDRKGLALIKTIALSQEPALAPGEITQANAPALHAAARQRGQSTRGRLGLEALDILRDHMPDILPSPAIGALPDARKGENLDLPDALEAALREFAKSGGYTTHSVKALLVAVRKLYTLAPNRAVFDAELTCIPWQHLLNEAMARYPAQMEIYRTAIARLATRVGQNKTAGWTTLEALVVQTGVAREQNPVDRLARVAVADGLEPWHLDREWAWVHERGLRPDLRRAWSRAVALFDALNDIPEIAASGLLPPGRLGPMPVIGERLKQAEFPLPRGIDAALCGVDKQILEAAHFVWRALRHLGLYARGDNPTCAELFSDASLGRVRELQTLIGRQNAALHIDRIRDWRLSQDLTR
;
A
#
# COMPACT_ATOMS: atom_id res chain seq x y z
N MET A 1 -28.96 -31.55 -0.07
CA MET A 1 -28.15 -30.67 -0.93
C MET A 1 -27.86 -31.43 -2.22
N SER A 2 -28.33 -30.93 -3.37
CA SER A 2 -28.16 -31.61 -4.66
C SER A 2 -26.70 -31.46 -5.10
N LYS A 3 -25.98 -32.57 -5.34
CA LYS A 3 -24.63 -32.52 -5.92
C LYS A 3 -24.72 -31.75 -7.24
N GLN A 4 -24.07 -30.58 -7.32
CA GLN A 4 -23.93 -29.83 -8.56
C GLN A 4 -23.12 -30.70 -9.52
N LEU A 5 -23.80 -31.30 -10.50
CA LEU A 5 -23.16 -32.09 -11.54
C LEU A 5 -22.46 -31.13 -12.51
N ILE A 6 -21.16 -31.31 -12.73
CA ILE A 6 -20.47 -30.70 -13.87
C ILE A 6 -21.25 -31.12 -15.12
N PRO A 7 -21.72 -30.17 -15.96
CA PRO A 7 -22.44 -30.54 -17.17
C PRO A 7 -21.56 -31.45 -18.02
N ARG A 8 -22.13 -32.49 -18.65
CA ARG A 8 -21.37 -33.35 -19.55
C ARG A 8 -21.67 -33.03 -21.01
N THR A 9 -22.76 -32.32 -21.25
CA THR A 9 -23.28 -31.97 -22.58
C THR A 9 -23.71 -30.50 -22.63
N LEU A 10 -23.90 -29.95 -23.84
CA LEU A 10 -24.42 -28.58 -23.97
C LEU A 10 -25.88 -28.48 -23.48
N ALA A 11 -26.63 -29.57 -23.58
CA ALA A 11 -27.97 -29.68 -23.00
C ALA A 11 -27.95 -29.62 -21.46
N ASP A 12 -26.97 -30.27 -20.82
CA ASP A 12 -26.78 -30.17 -19.36
C ASP A 12 -26.39 -28.75 -18.97
N LEU A 13 -25.50 -28.11 -19.74
CA LEU A 13 -25.10 -26.71 -19.51
C LEU A 13 -26.30 -25.77 -19.59
N ARG A 14 -27.15 -25.93 -20.60
CA ARG A 14 -28.40 -25.17 -20.77
C ARG A 14 -29.34 -25.38 -19.59
N SER A 15 -29.59 -26.63 -19.22
CA SER A 15 -30.46 -26.98 -18.10
C SER A 15 -29.92 -26.43 -16.78
N GLY A 16 -28.59 -26.49 -16.60
CA GLY A 16 -27.94 -25.97 -15.41
C GLY A 16 -28.01 -24.45 -15.31
N ILE A 17 -27.86 -23.72 -16.42
CA ILE A 17 -28.06 -22.26 -16.43
C ILE A 17 -29.52 -21.90 -16.17
N ALA A 18 -30.48 -22.62 -16.77
CA ALA A 18 -31.90 -22.38 -16.57
C ALA A 18 -32.34 -22.61 -15.12
N ASN A 19 -31.80 -23.64 -14.47
CA ASN A 19 -32.10 -23.99 -13.09
C ASN A 19 -31.22 -23.25 -12.06
N GLY A 20 -30.32 -22.36 -12.52
CA GLY A 20 -29.39 -21.63 -11.66
C GLY A 20 -28.28 -22.47 -11.03
N THR A 21 -28.11 -23.73 -11.45
CA THR A 21 -27.03 -24.61 -10.96
C THR A 21 -25.70 -24.33 -11.66
N VAL A 22 -25.68 -23.64 -12.81
CA VAL A 22 -24.45 -23.15 -13.44
C VAL A 22 -24.46 -21.62 -13.39
N MET A 23 -23.38 -21.03 -12.86
CA MET A 23 -23.28 -19.59 -12.72
C MET A 23 -23.17 -18.89 -14.08
N CYS A 24 -24.12 -18.00 -14.34
CA CYS A 24 -24.16 -17.20 -15.55
C CYS A 24 -24.52 -15.76 -15.19
N THR A 25 -23.69 -14.80 -15.61
CA THR A 25 -23.94 -13.37 -15.34
C THR A 25 -25.14 -12.81 -16.11
N ALA A 26 -25.53 -13.47 -17.20
CA ALA A 26 -26.63 -13.06 -18.07
C ALA A 26 -27.35 -14.32 -18.59
N PRO A 27 -28.19 -14.97 -17.76
CA PRO A 27 -28.79 -16.26 -18.06
C PRO A 27 -29.67 -16.21 -19.30
N ARG A 28 -30.54 -15.19 -19.44
CA ARG A 28 -31.45 -15.04 -20.60
C ARG A 28 -30.69 -14.96 -21.94
N PRO A 29 -29.73 -14.03 -22.14
CA PRO A 29 -28.93 -14.02 -23.38
C PRO A 29 -28.18 -15.33 -23.61
N THR A 30 -27.60 -15.92 -22.57
CA THR A 30 -26.84 -17.17 -22.71
C THR A 30 -27.70 -18.36 -23.13
N LEU A 31 -28.92 -18.46 -22.60
CA LEU A 31 -29.89 -19.48 -23.00
C LEU A 31 -30.30 -19.31 -24.48
N ALA A 32 -30.53 -18.07 -24.93
CA ALA A 32 -30.80 -17.81 -26.35
C ALA A 32 -29.63 -18.22 -27.25
N ILE A 33 -28.38 -18.00 -26.79
CA ILE A 33 -27.19 -18.44 -27.53
C ILE A 33 -27.11 -19.97 -27.58
N LEU A 34 -27.45 -20.67 -26.48
CA LEU A 34 -27.51 -22.14 -26.46
C LEU A 34 -28.63 -22.70 -27.35
N ASP A 35 -29.75 -21.97 -27.49
CA ASP A 35 -30.81 -22.33 -28.43
C ASP A 35 -30.35 -22.15 -29.89
N LEU A 36 -29.56 -21.11 -30.20
CA LEU A 36 -28.93 -20.96 -31.51
C LEU A 36 -27.89 -22.07 -31.77
N ALA A 37 -27.08 -22.41 -30.76
CA ALA A 37 -26.15 -23.53 -30.85
C ALA A 37 -26.89 -24.84 -31.15
N ALA A 38 -28.01 -25.09 -30.47
CA ALA A 38 -28.86 -26.26 -30.71
C ALA A 38 -29.42 -26.32 -32.14
N LYS A 39 -29.77 -25.17 -32.72
CA LYS A 39 -30.19 -25.09 -34.13
C LYS A 39 -29.03 -25.36 -35.09
N ALA A 40 -27.81 -24.90 -34.76
CA ALA A 40 -26.64 -25.07 -35.61
C ALA A 40 -26.15 -26.53 -35.64
N VAL A 41 -25.93 -27.15 -34.47
CA VAL A 41 -25.41 -28.54 -34.39
C VAL A 41 -26.51 -29.60 -34.42
N GLY A 42 -27.77 -29.21 -34.25
CA GLY A 42 -28.92 -30.10 -34.13
C GLY A 42 -29.23 -30.46 -32.67
N ALA A 43 -30.53 -30.48 -32.32
CA ALA A 43 -30.99 -30.69 -30.95
C ALA A 43 -30.50 -32.00 -30.32
N MET A 44 -30.42 -33.09 -31.09
CA MET A 44 -29.89 -34.38 -30.62
C MET A 44 -28.40 -34.30 -30.31
N ARG A 45 -27.60 -33.59 -31.12
CA ARG A 45 -26.15 -33.49 -30.89
C ARG A 45 -25.81 -32.66 -29.66
N MET A 46 -26.70 -31.78 -29.18
CA MET A 46 -26.51 -31.06 -27.90
C MET A 46 -26.36 -32.00 -26.70
N HIS A 47 -26.83 -33.23 -26.80
CA HIS A 47 -26.68 -34.28 -25.78
C HIS A 47 -25.41 -35.12 -25.94
N TYR A 48 -24.56 -34.83 -26.94
CA TYR A 48 -23.33 -35.59 -27.14
C TYR A 48 -22.21 -34.99 -26.28
N PRO A 49 -21.61 -35.78 -25.36
CA PRO A 49 -20.55 -35.27 -24.49
C PRO A 49 -19.28 -34.89 -25.27
N GLU A 50 -19.11 -35.48 -26.46
CA GLU A 50 -17.96 -35.25 -27.32
C GLU A 50 -17.80 -33.78 -27.71
N ILE A 51 -18.88 -33.01 -27.86
CA ILE A 51 -18.81 -31.60 -28.29
C ILE A 51 -17.98 -30.75 -27.33
N ILE A 52 -18.13 -30.96 -26.03
CA ILE A 52 -17.49 -30.14 -24.99
C ILE A 52 -16.42 -30.89 -24.20
N ARG A 53 -16.08 -32.11 -24.61
CA ARG A 53 -15.06 -32.96 -23.97
C ARG A 53 -13.70 -32.26 -23.87
N CYS A 54 -13.34 -31.48 -24.89
CA CYS A 54 -12.14 -30.64 -24.89
C CYS A 54 -12.33 -29.40 -25.78
N GLU A 55 -11.41 -28.43 -25.67
CA GLU A 55 -11.46 -27.21 -26.48
C GLU A 55 -11.34 -27.50 -27.99
N ALA A 56 -10.60 -28.55 -28.37
CA ALA A 56 -10.45 -28.95 -29.78
C ALA A 56 -11.77 -29.46 -30.38
N ASN A 57 -12.51 -30.29 -29.64
CA ASN A 57 -13.82 -30.78 -30.11
C ASN A 57 -14.83 -29.63 -30.20
N PHE A 58 -14.82 -28.70 -29.24
CA PHE A 58 -15.66 -27.50 -29.30
C PHE A 58 -15.28 -26.64 -30.51
N ALA A 59 -14.00 -26.48 -30.80
CA ALA A 59 -13.53 -25.72 -31.97
C ALA A 59 -13.84 -26.42 -33.29
N ALA A 60 -13.95 -27.75 -33.32
CA ALA A 60 -14.37 -28.49 -34.51
C ALA A 60 -15.87 -28.29 -34.80
N GLU A 61 -16.71 -28.34 -33.78
CA GLU A 61 -18.16 -28.12 -33.92
C GLU A 61 -18.52 -26.64 -34.08
N PHE A 62 -17.73 -25.73 -33.49
CA PHE A 62 -17.87 -24.29 -33.63
C PHE A 62 -16.54 -23.67 -34.12
N PRO A 63 -16.22 -23.76 -35.44
CA PRO A 63 -14.96 -23.30 -36.00
C PRO A 63 -14.80 -21.78 -35.92
N GLU A 64 -13.55 -21.27 -35.96
CA GLU A 64 -13.31 -19.83 -35.98
C GLU A 64 -13.83 -19.16 -37.26
N GLN A 65 -13.78 -19.91 -38.37
CA GLN A 65 -14.39 -19.57 -39.65
C GLN A 65 -15.66 -20.40 -39.82
N PRO A 66 -16.86 -19.82 -39.60
CA PRO A 66 -18.12 -20.53 -39.77
C PRO A 66 -18.37 -20.87 -41.24
N ASP A 67 -18.99 -22.02 -41.49
CA ASP A 67 -19.55 -22.35 -42.80
C ASP A 67 -20.88 -21.59 -43.05
N ALA A 68 -21.44 -21.76 -44.25
CA ALA A 68 -22.70 -21.13 -44.63
C ALA A 68 -23.87 -21.52 -43.72
N HIS A 69 -23.88 -22.75 -43.18
CA HIS A 69 -24.93 -23.23 -42.28
C HIS A 69 -24.90 -22.49 -40.96
N HIS A 70 -23.72 -22.36 -40.33
CA HIS A 70 -23.54 -21.57 -39.12
C HIS A 70 -23.97 -20.12 -39.31
N LEU A 71 -23.57 -19.48 -40.43
CA LEU A 71 -23.97 -18.10 -40.73
C LEU A 71 -25.48 -17.97 -40.92
N SER A 72 -26.14 -18.94 -41.55
CA SER A 72 -27.60 -18.93 -41.72
C SER A 72 -28.34 -19.00 -40.37
N VAL A 73 -27.82 -19.74 -39.39
CA VAL A 73 -28.44 -19.90 -38.07
C VAL A 73 -28.15 -18.71 -37.15
N PHE A 74 -26.92 -18.23 -37.13
CA PHE A 74 -26.49 -17.13 -36.26
C PHE A 74 -26.72 -15.75 -36.89
N GLY A 75 -27.12 -15.67 -38.16
CA GLY A 75 -27.45 -14.45 -38.88
C GLY A 75 -26.26 -13.86 -39.64
N ASP A 76 -25.17 -13.56 -38.93
CA ASP A 76 -23.95 -12.99 -39.53
C ASP A 76 -22.67 -13.44 -38.81
N LEU A 77 -21.51 -13.14 -39.42
CA LEU A 77 -20.19 -13.54 -38.93
C LEU A 77 -19.86 -12.93 -37.57
N GLU A 78 -20.26 -11.69 -37.31
CA GLU A 78 -19.92 -10.98 -36.08
C GLU A 78 -20.79 -11.43 -34.90
N LEU A 79 -22.08 -11.72 -35.14
CA LEU A 79 -22.96 -12.35 -34.18
C LEU A 79 -22.49 -13.77 -33.87
N TYR A 80 -22.12 -14.57 -34.88
CA TYR A 80 -21.52 -15.89 -34.68
C TYR A 80 -20.27 -15.82 -33.77
N LYS A 81 -19.30 -14.96 -34.09
CA LYS A 81 -18.07 -14.79 -33.28
C LYS A 81 -18.38 -14.42 -31.82
N ARG A 82 -19.33 -13.51 -31.59
CA ARG A 82 -19.78 -13.12 -30.25
C ARG A 82 -20.43 -14.29 -29.50
N CYS A 83 -21.34 -15.01 -30.16
CA CYS A 83 -22.02 -16.17 -29.60
C CYS A 83 -21.05 -17.31 -29.28
N ARG A 84 -20.14 -17.65 -30.20
CA ARG A 84 -19.08 -18.64 -30.00
C ARG A 84 -18.21 -18.29 -28.79
N LYS A 85 -17.74 -17.04 -28.70
CA LYS A 85 -16.94 -16.56 -27.55
C LYS A 85 -17.70 -16.64 -26.23
N ALA A 86 -19.00 -16.33 -26.25
CA ALA A 86 -19.87 -16.45 -25.10
C ALA A 86 -20.03 -17.92 -24.67
N LEU A 87 -20.36 -18.83 -25.59
CA LEU A 87 -20.46 -20.27 -25.33
C LEU A 87 -19.17 -20.84 -24.76
N PHE A 88 -18.05 -20.51 -25.39
CA PHE A 88 -16.72 -20.92 -24.95
C PHE A 88 -16.44 -20.47 -23.51
N ARG A 89 -16.73 -19.20 -23.21
CA ARG A 89 -16.61 -18.67 -21.84
C ARG A 89 -17.51 -19.40 -20.84
N GLN A 90 -18.75 -19.72 -21.22
CA GLN A 90 -19.69 -20.44 -20.33
C GLN A 90 -19.24 -21.87 -20.06
N CYS A 91 -18.66 -22.53 -21.07
CA CYS A 91 -18.07 -23.84 -20.87
C CYS A 91 -16.92 -23.80 -19.85
N ARG A 92 -16.03 -22.80 -19.94
CA ARG A 92 -14.98 -22.57 -18.92
C ARG A 92 -15.55 -22.25 -17.54
N LEU A 93 -16.59 -21.42 -17.46
CA LEU A 93 -17.25 -21.09 -16.19
C LEU A 93 -17.94 -22.29 -15.55
N ALA A 94 -18.41 -23.23 -16.35
CA ALA A 94 -18.98 -24.49 -15.88
C ALA A 94 -17.93 -25.53 -15.44
N GLY A 95 -16.62 -25.20 -15.56
CA GLY A 95 -15.53 -26.09 -15.14
C GLY A 95 -15.23 -27.23 -16.12
N LEU A 96 -15.66 -27.12 -17.39
CA LEU A 96 -15.49 -28.19 -18.38
C LEU A 96 -14.05 -28.39 -18.86
N TRP A 97 -13.23 -27.33 -18.82
CA TRP A 97 -11.87 -27.34 -19.39
C TRP A 97 -10.82 -26.95 -18.36
N SER A 98 -9.55 -27.19 -18.70
CA SER A 98 -8.41 -27.15 -17.77
C SER A 98 -8.04 -25.76 -17.24
N ASP A 99 -8.55 -24.66 -17.81
CA ASP A 99 -8.27 -23.30 -17.34
C ASP A 99 -9.16 -22.95 -16.12
N PRO A 100 -8.59 -22.94 -14.90
CA PRO A 100 -9.37 -22.75 -13.67
C PRO A 100 -9.75 -21.29 -13.43
N TYR A 101 -9.02 -20.35 -14.03
CA TYR A 101 -9.08 -18.93 -13.66
C TYR A 101 -10.41 -18.24 -13.94
N PRO A 102 -11.15 -18.53 -15.03
CA PRO A 102 -12.45 -17.93 -15.27
C PRO A 102 -13.46 -18.24 -14.15
N LEU A 103 -13.57 -19.51 -13.74
CA LEU A 103 -14.45 -19.92 -12.65
C LEU A 103 -13.99 -19.30 -11.33
N LEU A 104 -12.70 -19.47 -10.97
CA LEU A 104 -12.19 -18.95 -9.70
C LEU A 104 -12.37 -17.42 -9.58
N ASN A 105 -12.19 -16.66 -10.67
CA ASN A 105 -12.44 -15.21 -10.69
C ASN A 105 -13.94 -14.86 -10.57
N ALA A 106 -14.82 -15.66 -11.17
CA ALA A 106 -16.27 -15.47 -11.04
C ALA A 106 -16.72 -15.72 -9.59
N VAL A 107 -16.19 -16.77 -8.94
CA VAL A 107 -16.44 -17.05 -7.52
C VAL A 107 -15.90 -15.93 -6.63
N ALA A 108 -14.65 -15.50 -6.83
CA ALA A 108 -14.07 -14.39 -6.10
C ALA A 108 -14.92 -13.11 -6.22
N LYS A 109 -15.37 -12.76 -7.43
CA LYS A 109 -16.27 -11.62 -7.65
C LYS A 109 -17.59 -11.76 -6.90
N SER A 110 -18.17 -12.96 -6.85
CA SER A 110 -19.42 -13.20 -6.10
C SER A 110 -19.27 -13.02 -4.58
N LEU A 111 -18.05 -13.12 -4.05
CA LEU A 111 -17.71 -12.85 -2.64
C LEU A 111 -17.21 -11.42 -2.40
N ASN A 112 -17.33 -10.52 -3.38
CA ASN A 112 -16.74 -9.17 -3.34
C ASN A 112 -15.22 -9.16 -3.07
N ALA A 113 -14.53 -10.25 -3.43
CA ALA A 113 -13.09 -10.35 -3.33
C ALA A 113 -12.40 -9.82 -4.61
N PRO A 114 -11.14 -9.34 -4.50
CA PRO A 114 -10.37 -8.97 -5.68
C PRO A 114 -10.15 -10.20 -6.60
N GLY A 115 -10.01 -9.96 -7.90
CA GLY A 115 -9.69 -11.02 -8.85
C GLY A 115 -8.34 -11.67 -8.57
N ILE A 116 -8.22 -12.96 -8.94
CA ILE A 116 -6.99 -13.75 -8.87
C ILE A 116 -6.04 -13.25 -9.94
N ASN A 117 -4.84 -12.84 -9.52
CA ASN A 117 -3.79 -12.41 -10.43
C ASN A 117 -3.07 -13.64 -11.03
N ARG A 118 -3.60 -14.13 -12.16
CA ARG A 118 -3.05 -15.26 -12.93
C ARG A 118 -1.55 -15.12 -13.21
N ARG A 119 -1.07 -13.92 -13.54
CA ARG A 119 0.36 -13.68 -13.86
C ARG A 119 1.30 -14.03 -12.72
N ILE A 120 0.88 -13.85 -11.47
CA ILE A 120 1.71 -14.18 -10.30
C ILE A 120 1.85 -15.69 -10.17
N LEU A 121 0.78 -16.44 -10.40
CA LEU A 121 0.83 -17.89 -10.32
C LEU A 121 1.62 -18.48 -11.50
N GLU A 122 1.40 -17.98 -12.72
CA GLU A 122 2.17 -18.44 -13.88
C GLU A 122 3.66 -18.11 -13.78
N ALA A 123 4.02 -16.97 -13.17
CA ALA A 123 5.42 -16.59 -12.96
C ALA A 123 6.15 -17.53 -11.99
N HIS A 124 5.47 -18.01 -10.96
CA HIS A 124 6.07 -18.83 -9.89
C HIS A 124 5.77 -20.33 -10.01
N PHE A 125 4.77 -20.70 -10.81
CA PHE A 125 4.27 -22.05 -11.02
C PHE A 125 3.83 -22.28 -12.49
N PRO A 126 4.71 -22.10 -13.49
CA PRO A 126 4.33 -22.11 -14.91
C PRO A 126 3.71 -23.43 -15.39
N GLU A 127 4.02 -24.55 -14.73
CA GLU A 127 3.60 -25.89 -15.13
C GLU A 127 2.66 -26.56 -14.12
N LYS A 128 2.32 -25.89 -13.01
CA LYS A 128 1.41 -26.45 -12.00
C LYS A 128 0.02 -25.82 -12.12
N LEU A 129 -1.01 -26.65 -12.11
CA LEU A 129 -2.37 -26.16 -11.92
C LEU A 129 -2.56 -25.73 -10.46
N PRO A 130 -3.48 -24.80 -10.15
CA PRO A 130 -3.76 -24.36 -8.79
C PRO A 130 -4.06 -25.50 -7.79
N ARG A 131 -4.68 -26.59 -8.23
CA ARG A 131 -4.92 -27.79 -7.40
C ARG A 131 -3.65 -28.55 -7.02
N ASP A 132 -2.60 -28.44 -7.82
CA ASP A 132 -1.34 -29.17 -7.62
C ASP A 132 -0.33 -28.36 -6.79
N ILE A 133 -0.69 -27.11 -6.42
CA ILE A 133 0.16 -26.27 -5.57
C ILE A 133 -0.03 -26.66 -4.11
N THR A 134 1.00 -27.24 -3.51
CA THR A 134 0.99 -27.60 -2.09
C THR A 134 1.34 -26.41 -1.19
N ARG A 135 1.07 -26.52 0.13
CA ARG A 135 1.55 -25.54 1.11
C ARG A 135 3.08 -25.42 1.08
N ALA A 136 3.79 -26.53 0.89
CA ALA A 136 5.25 -26.52 0.82
C ALA A 136 5.76 -25.71 -0.38
N ASP A 137 5.15 -25.90 -1.56
CA ASP A 137 5.45 -25.11 -2.76
C ASP A 137 5.22 -23.62 -2.54
N ALA A 138 4.05 -23.26 -1.97
CA ALA A 138 3.69 -21.87 -1.72
C ALA A 138 4.65 -21.20 -0.72
N LEU A 139 5.05 -21.90 0.35
CA LEU A 139 6.00 -21.39 1.34
C LEU A 139 7.42 -21.25 0.79
N ALA A 140 7.85 -22.15 -0.11
CA ALA A 140 9.15 -22.05 -0.78
C ALA A 140 9.22 -20.78 -1.62
N VAL A 141 8.19 -20.49 -2.42
CA VAL A 141 8.13 -19.26 -3.22
C VAL A 141 8.02 -18.01 -2.33
N ASP A 142 7.10 -17.98 -1.37
CA ASP A 142 6.87 -16.81 -0.50
C ASP A 142 8.12 -16.34 0.27
N ARG A 143 9.01 -17.30 0.60
CA ARG A 143 10.33 -17.04 1.22
C ARG A 143 11.20 -16.14 0.36
N HIS A 144 11.14 -16.26 -0.96
CA HIS A 144 11.98 -15.50 -1.90
C HIS A 144 11.34 -14.18 -2.35
N LEU A 145 10.04 -14.00 -2.22
CA LEU A 145 9.33 -12.77 -2.64
C LEU A 145 9.53 -11.61 -1.65
N GLN A 146 9.43 -10.36 -2.12
CA GLN A 146 9.48 -9.17 -1.25
C GLN A 146 8.37 -8.16 -1.55
N GLY A 147 8.10 -7.25 -0.60
CA GLY A 147 7.26 -6.07 -0.81
C GLY A 147 5.88 -6.34 -1.39
N LEU A 148 5.57 -5.66 -2.50
CA LEU A 148 4.27 -5.73 -3.17
C LEU A 148 4.01 -7.11 -3.77
N GLU A 149 5.02 -7.74 -4.38
CA GLU A 149 4.89 -9.05 -5.02
C GLU A 149 4.52 -10.13 -4.00
N ARG A 150 5.23 -10.18 -2.86
CA ARG A 150 4.87 -11.06 -1.74
C ARG A 150 3.44 -10.81 -1.26
N SER A 151 3.06 -9.54 -1.11
CA SER A 151 1.72 -9.18 -0.64
C SER A 151 0.62 -9.63 -1.60
N GLN A 152 0.86 -9.53 -2.91
CA GLN A 152 -0.07 -10.00 -3.94
C GLN A 152 -0.11 -11.53 -4.00
N PHE A 153 1.04 -12.20 -3.92
CA PHE A 153 1.15 -13.66 -3.84
C PHE A 153 0.35 -14.25 -2.68
N ARG A 154 0.55 -13.73 -1.47
CA ARG A 154 -0.21 -14.14 -0.28
C ARG A 154 -1.71 -13.89 -0.41
N ARG A 155 -2.09 -12.76 -1.03
CA ARG A 155 -3.50 -12.44 -1.26
C ARG A 155 -4.17 -13.45 -2.18
N VAL A 156 -3.47 -13.95 -3.20
CA VAL A 156 -3.99 -15.00 -4.09
C VAL A 156 -4.27 -16.27 -3.31
N PHE A 157 -3.34 -16.72 -2.46
CA PHE A 157 -3.54 -17.95 -1.67
C PHE A 157 -4.55 -17.80 -0.54
N ALA A 158 -4.62 -16.64 0.11
CA ALA A 158 -5.70 -16.33 1.06
C ALA A 158 -7.08 -16.37 0.38
N LEU A 159 -7.16 -15.88 -0.86
CA LEU A 159 -8.38 -15.96 -1.66
C LEU A 159 -8.69 -17.40 -2.07
N PHE A 160 -7.68 -18.20 -2.45
CA PHE A 160 -7.86 -19.63 -2.71
C PHE A 160 -8.46 -20.34 -1.50
N ASP A 161 -7.90 -20.13 -0.30
CA ASP A 161 -8.45 -20.72 0.92
C ASP A 161 -9.88 -20.25 1.22
N GLN A 162 -10.21 -19.00 0.89
CA GLN A 162 -11.57 -18.46 1.02
C GLN A 162 -12.57 -19.12 0.05
N ILE A 163 -12.20 -19.30 -1.22
CA ILE A 163 -13.11 -19.82 -2.26
C ILE A 163 -13.12 -21.35 -2.37
N ARG A 164 -12.14 -22.06 -1.79
CA ARG A 164 -12.00 -23.52 -1.86
C ARG A 164 -13.20 -24.29 -1.31
N ARG A 165 -13.93 -23.72 -0.36
CA ARG A 165 -15.15 -24.31 0.21
C ARG A 165 -16.41 -24.07 -0.62
N ASP A 166 -16.30 -23.29 -1.68
CA ASP A 166 -17.41 -23.05 -2.58
C ASP A 166 -17.74 -24.33 -3.36
N GLU A 167 -19.01 -24.77 -3.32
CA GLU A 167 -19.47 -26.01 -3.95
C GLU A 167 -19.07 -26.12 -5.43
N ARG A 168 -19.03 -24.98 -6.13
CA ARG A 168 -18.68 -24.92 -7.56
C ARG A 168 -17.19 -25.21 -7.77
N VAL A 169 -16.34 -24.72 -6.88
CA VAL A 169 -14.89 -24.94 -6.93
C VAL A 169 -14.56 -26.39 -6.56
N ILE A 170 -15.27 -26.95 -5.58
CA ILE A 170 -15.18 -28.36 -5.19
C ILE A 170 -15.61 -29.25 -6.36
N ALA A 171 -16.76 -28.97 -6.97
CA ALA A 171 -17.27 -29.73 -8.10
C ALA A 171 -16.29 -29.72 -9.28
N ALA A 172 -15.69 -28.56 -9.59
CA ALA A 172 -14.71 -28.44 -10.68
C ALA A 172 -13.33 -29.05 -10.36
N GLY A 173 -13.01 -29.32 -9.09
CA GLY A 173 -11.71 -29.88 -8.69
C GLY A 173 -10.52 -28.98 -9.01
N PHE A 174 -10.72 -27.66 -9.07
CA PHE A 174 -9.67 -26.69 -9.45
C PHE A 174 -8.75 -26.28 -8.29
N LEU A 175 -9.16 -26.53 -7.05
CA LEU A 175 -8.33 -26.37 -5.85
C LEU A 175 -8.39 -27.69 -5.06
N ASP A 176 -7.28 -28.08 -4.45
CA ASP A 176 -7.25 -29.20 -3.50
C ASP A 176 -8.15 -28.90 -2.29
N TRP A 177 -8.53 -29.89 -1.49
CA TRP A 177 -9.30 -29.67 -0.25
C TRP A 177 -8.43 -29.13 0.90
N THR A 178 -7.11 -29.35 0.86
CA THR A 178 -6.19 -28.97 1.94
C THR A 178 -5.83 -27.48 1.88
N PRO A 179 -6.29 -26.62 2.81
CA PRO A 179 -5.99 -25.20 2.76
C PRO A 179 -4.48 -24.95 2.77
N ILE A 180 -4.03 -23.95 2.00
CA ILE A 180 -2.63 -23.52 2.04
C ILE A 180 -2.33 -22.96 3.43
N GLY A 181 -3.25 -22.22 4.03
CA GLY A 181 -3.17 -21.68 5.39
C GLY A 181 -2.40 -20.36 5.48
N ALA A 182 -2.30 -19.83 6.70
CA ALA A 182 -1.55 -18.60 6.93
C ALA A 182 -0.06 -18.76 6.58
N PHE A 183 0.48 -17.78 5.87
CA PHE A 183 1.92 -17.65 5.61
C PHE A 183 2.62 -17.13 6.88
N PRO A 184 3.86 -17.58 7.15
CA PRO A 184 4.63 -17.06 8.26
C PRO A 184 4.90 -15.56 8.09
N THR A 185 5.00 -14.84 9.20
CA THR A 185 5.50 -13.46 9.20
C THR A 185 7.00 -13.47 8.96
N TYR A 186 7.48 -12.63 8.03
CA TYR A 186 8.91 -12.43 7.79
C TYR A 186 9.31 -11.06 8.29
N ARG A 187 10.49 -10.96 8.91
CA ARG A 187 11.08 -9.67 9.30
C ARG A 187 11.98 -9.19 8.17
N ASN A 188 11.77 -7.95 7.69
CA ASN A 188 12.56 -7.31 6.64
C ASN A 188 12.68 -8.13 5.33
N GLY A 189 11.56 -8.63 4.81
CA GLY A 189 11.50 -9.04 3.40
C GLY A 189 12.07 -10.41 3.04
N SER A 190 12.83 -11.12 3.88
CA SER A 190 13.33 -12.46 3.49
C SER A 190 13.52 -13.47 4.62
N MET A 191 13.49 -13.06 5.89
CA MET A 191 13.91 -13.96 6.98
C MET A 191 12.74 -14.36 7.86
N LEU A 192 12.61 -15.67 8.09
CA LEU A 192 11.52 -16.26 8.87
C LEU A 192 11.51 -15.65 10.27
N HIS A 193 10.34 -15.23 10.74
CA HIS A 193 10.16 -14.90 12.14
C HIS A 193 9.84 -16.19 12.89
N LEU A 194 10.86 -16.80 13.49
CA LEU A 194 10.72 -17.99 14.32
C LEU A 194 10.81 -17.59 15.78
N ASP A 195 9.90 -18.09 16.61
CA ASP A 195 10.11 -18.10 18.05
C ASP A 195 11.16 -19.17 18.37
N LEU A 196 11.94 -18.95 19.44
CA LEU A 196 12.84 -20.00 19.93
C LEU A 196 11.97 -21.13 20.51
N PRO A 197 12.23 -22.40 20.15
CA PRO A 197 11.69 -23.55 20.87
C PRO A 197 11.89 -23.39 22.39
N GLU A 198 10.93 -23.85 23.19
CA GLU A 198 10.91 -23.63 24.65
C GLU A 198 12.23 -24.05 25.33
N ASP A 199 12.78 -25.19 24.92
CA ASP A 199 14.07 -25.69 25.38
C ASP A 199 15.21 -24.72 25.06
N LEU A 200 15.26 -24.18 23.83
CA LEU A 200 16.26 -23.20 23.42
C LEU A 200 16.03 -21.83 24.05
N ALA A 201 14.78 -21.45 24.33
CA ALA A 201 14.47 -20.23 25.08
C ALA A 201 14.98 -20.34 26.53
N THR A 202 14.86 -21.53 27.14
CA THR A 202 15.41 -21.85 28.45
C THR A 202 16.94 -21.78 28.43
N SER A 203 17.58 -22.41 27.44
CA SER A 203 19.03 -22.30 27.24
C SER A 203 19.48 -20.87 26.97
N ALA A 204 18.71 -20.07 26.21
CA ALA A 204 19.05 -18.67 25.95
C ALA A 204 19.09 -17.82 27.23
N ASN A 205 18.29 -18.16 28.25
CA ASN A 205 18.27 -17.47 29.54
C ASN A 205 19.54 -17.72 30.37
N THR A 206 20.27 -18.80 30.11
CA THR A 206 21.56 -19.09 30.78
C THR A 206 22.75 -18.41 30.08
N LEU A 207 22.55 -17.88 28.86
CA LEU A 207 23.58 -17.18 28.11
C LEU A 207 23.79 -15.73 28.60
N SER A 208 24.92 -15.13 28.20
CA SER A 208 25.15 -13.70 28.41
C SER A 208 24.04 -12.85 27.79
N ALA A 209 23.71 -11.70 28.40
CA ALA A 209 22.66 -10.80 27.91
C ALA A 209 22.88 -10.31 26.45
N SER A 210 24.11 -10.35 25.94
CA SER A 210 24.39 -10.06 24.53
C SER A 210 23.92 -11.19 23.62
N HIS A 211 24.21 -12.44 23.99
CA HIS A 211 23.78 -13.63 23.26
C HIS A 211 22.28 -13.87 23.40
N ALA A 212 21.70 -13.75 24.60
CA ALA A 212 20.26 -13.91 24.81
C ALA A 212 19.44 -12.96 23.92
N ARG A 213 19.85 -11.69 23.79
CA ARG A 213 19.22 -10.71 22.89
C ARG A 213 19.34 -11.06 21.40
N CYS A 214 20.35 -11.84 21.02
CA CYS A 214 20.59 -12.27 19.65
C CYS A 214 20.15 -13.71 19.38
N ALA A 215 19.82 -14.50 20.41
CA ALA A 215 19.60 -15.95 20.33
C ALA A 215 18.51 -16.29 19.32
N ARG A 216 17.38 -15.58 19.40
CA ARG A 216 16.27 -15.76 18.46
C ARG A 216 16.72 -15.53 17.03
N ARG A 217 17.43 -14.42 16.80
CA ARG A 217 17.86 -14.02 15.47
C ARG A 217 18.93 -14.96 14.91
N ALA A 218 19.82 -15.42 15.76
CA ALA A 218 20.86 -16.38 15.41
C ALA A 218 20.22 -17.74 15.04
N TYR A 219 19.21 -18.18 15.78
CA TYR A 219 18.43 -19.39 15.48
C TYR A 219 17.64 -19.28 14.18
N GLU A 220 16.95 -18.15 13.94
CA GLU A 220 16.26 -17.88 12.66
C GLU A 220 17.22 -18.03 11.48
N LEU A 221 18.40 -17.42 11.56
CA LEU A 221 19.42 -17.52 10.52
C LEU A 221 19.94 -18.96 10.40
N ALA A 222 20.16 -19.67 11.50
CA ALA A 222 20.59 -21.07 11.48
C ALA A 222 19.59 -21.96 10.72
N VAL A 223 18.29 -21.78 10.96
CA VAL A 223 17.24 -22.51 10.25
C VAL A 223 17.19 -22.11 8.77
N ASP A 224 17.27 -20.81 8.46
CA ASP A 224 17.26 -20.32 7.07
C ASP A 224 18.43 -20.88 6.24
N PHE A 225 19.58 -21.15 6.88
CA PHE A 225 20.76 -21.72 6.24
C PHE A 225 20.87 -23.26 6.31
N GLY A 226 19.82 -23.94 6.79
CA GLY A 226 19.82 -25.41 6.92
C GLY A 226 20.85 -25.93 7.92
N LEU A 227 21.26 -25.08 8.86
CA LEU A 227 22.16 -25.45 9.95
C LEU A 227 21.41 -26.20 11.06
N VAL A 228 20.11 -25.88 11.20
CA VAL A 228 19.20 -26.47 12.18
C VAL A 228 17.86 -26.72 11.49
N ASP A 229 17.30 -27.91 11.65
CA ASP A 229 15.98 -28.22 11.12
C ASP A 229 14.87 -27.65 12.00
N LEU A 230 13.78 -27.21 11.37
CA LEU A 230 12.60 -26.71 12.06
C LEU A 230 11.92 -27.86 12.81
N GLY A 231 11.90 -27.79 14.15
CA GLY A 231 11.28 -28.81 15.01
C GLY A 231 12.23 -29.90 15.53
N MET A 232 13.53 -29.83 15.21
CA MET A 232 14.52 -30.70 15.85
C MET A 232 14.58 -30.38 17.36
N PRO A 233 14.44 -31.39 18.24
CA PRO A 233 14.50 -31.15 19.68
C PRO A 233 15.89 -30.67 20.07
N ALA A 234 15.95 -29.82 21.10
CA ALA A 234 17.15 -29.07 21.42
C ALA A 234 18.35 -29.98 21.80
N ASN A 235 18.08 -31.16 22.33
CA ASN A 235 19.06 -32.19 22.69
C ASN A 235 19.65 -32.96 21.48
N GLN A 236 19.12 -32.77 20.27
CA GLN A 236 19.62 -33.38 19.03
C GLN A 236 20.39 -32.39 18.14
N LEU A 237 20.40 -31.11 18.51
CA LEU A 237 21.14 -30.10 17.74
C LEU A 237 22.64 -30.36 17.82
N ALA A 238 23.27 -30.43 16.65
CA ALA A 238 24.71 -30.54 16.52
C ALA A 238 25.21 -29.68 15.35
N ILE A 239 26.43 -29.16 15.45
CA ILE A 239 27.06 -28.38 14.39
C ILE A 239 28.52 -28.82 14.22
N THR A 240 28.89 -29.15 12.99
CA THR A 240 30.28 -29.45 12.62
C THR A 240 31.06 -28.17 12.31
N GLU A 241 32.40 -28.25 12.33
CA GLU A 241 33.23 -27.10 11.97
C GLU A 241 33.04 -26.63 10.53
N ALA A 242 32.85 -27.58 9.60
CA ALA A 242 32.54 -27.27 8.21
C ALA A 242 31.23 -26.48 8.08
N GLN A 243 30.16 -26.91 8.77
CA GLN A 243 28.87 -26.22 8.77
C GLN A 243 28.95 -24.82 9.40
N ALA A 244 29.66 -24.68 10.52
CA ALA A 244 29.88 -23.39 11.17
C ALA A 244 30.66 -22.40 10.27
N ARG A 245 31.69 -22.88 9.57
CA ARG A 245 32.49 -22.08 8.63
C ARG A 245 31.67 -21.66 7.41
N ALA A 246 30.85 -22.57 6.87
CA ALA A 246 29.94 -22.28 5.76
C ALA A 246 28.89 -21.23 6.17
N PHE A 247 28.28 -21.39 7.34
CA PHE A 247 27.31 -20.46 7.91
C PHE A 247 27.90 -19.05 8.08
N HIS A 248 29.08 -18.94 8.69
CA HIS A 248 29.76 -17.65 8.87
C HIS A 248 30.11 -17.00 7.54
N THR A 249 30.69 -17.76 6.61
CA THR A 249 31.06 -17.27 5.27
C THR A 249 29.84 -16.74 4.54
N HIS A 250 28.70 -17.42 4.65
CA HIS A 250 27.47 -16.96 4.04
C HIS A 250 26.96 -15.67 4.69
N LEU A 251 26.88 -15.62 6.03
CA LEU A 251 26.44 -14.41 6.74
C LEU A 251 27.35 -13.21 6.47
N ALA A 252 28.65 -13.42 6.33
CA ALA A 252 29.60 -12.35 6.04
C ALA A 252 29.44 -11.73 4.64
N LYS A 253 28.71 -12.39 3.71
CA LYS A 253 28.30 -11.80 2.44
C LYS A 253 27.13 -10.82 2.58
N GLN A 254 26.29 -11.03 3.60
CA GLN A 254 25.06 -10.25 3.81
C GLN A 254 25.19 -9.21 4.94
N TYR A 255 26.09 -9.45 5.89
CA TYR A 255 26.30 -8.64 7.08
C TYR A 255 27.78 -8.32 7.28
N SER A 256 28.09 -7.35 8.16
CA SER A 256 29.47 -7.11 8.55
C SER A 256 30.09 -8.35 9.22
N GLN A 257 31.41 -8.52 9.06
CA GLN A 257 32.17 -9.61 9.68
C GLN A 257 31.90 -9.74 11.19
N GLY A 258 31.82 -8.62 11.91
CA GLY A 258 31.51 -8.63 13.35
C GLY A 258 30.09 -9.12 13.68
N ILE A 259 29.11 -8.83 12.82
CA ILE A 259 27.73 -9.32 12.99
C ILE A 259 27.66 -10.83 12.66
N ALA A 260 28.32 -11.27 11.58
CA ALA A 260 28.40 -12.68 11.23
C ALA A 260 29.03 -13.53 12.35
N SER A 261 30.17 -13.07 12.90
CA SER A 261 30.81 -13.71 14.05
C SER A 261 29.90 -13.72 15.28
N LYS A 262 29.21 -12.61 15.57
CA LYS A 262 28.28 -12.53 16.71
C LYS A 262 27.15 -13.55 16.58
N TYR A 263 26.57 -13.72 15.40
CA TYR A 263 25.51 -14.70 15.19
C TYR A 263 26.03 -16.13 15.28
N LEU A 264 27.17 -16.46 14.66
CA LEU A 264 27.79 -17.78 14.81
C LEU A 264 28.05 -18.10 16.30
N HIS A 265 28.68 -17.18 17.04
CA HIS A 265 28.96 -17.35 18.46
C HIS A 265 27.69 -17.58 19.27
N THR A 266 26.61 -16.87 18.91
CA THR A 266 25.32 -17.01 19.58
C THR A 266 24.69 -18.36 19.29
N VAL A 267 24.71 -18.86 18.03
CA VAL A 267 24.21 -20.21 17.69
C VAL A 267 24.99 -21.28 18.43
N VAL A 268 26.33 -21.22 18.41
CA VAL A 268 27.19 -22.20 19.08
C VAL A 268 26.95 -22.21 20.58
N ALA A 269 26.83 -21.03 21.20
CA ALA A 269 26.53 -20.92 22.62
C ALA A 269 25.15 -21.49 22.97
N LEU A 270 24.16 -21.25 22.10
CA LEU A 270 22.80 -21.77 22.26
C LEU A 270 22.77 -23.30 22.18
N ILE A 271 23.42 -23.89 21.16
CA ILE A 271 23.53 -25.35 21.01
C ILE A 271 24.31 -25.94 22.18
N ARG A 272 25.43 -25.35 22.60
CA ARG A 272 26.22 -25.83 23.73
C ARG A 272 25.45 -25.85 25.05
N ALA A 273 24.57 -24.86 25.26
CA ALA A 273 23.73 -24.77 26.45
C ALA A 273 22.54 -25.75 26.43
N ALA A 274 22.11 -26.19 25.24
CA ALA A 274 21.02 -27.15 25.07
C ALA A 274 21.50 -28.61 24.99
N ASN A 275 22.62 -28.81 24.28
CA ASN A 275 23.22 -30.09 23.98
C ASN A 275 24.76 -29.96 23.98
N PRO A 276 25.42 -30.13 25.14
CA PRO A 276 26.88 -29.99 25.23
C PRO A 276 27.66 -30.92 24.28
N SER A 277 27.15 -32.13 24.02
CA SER A 277 27.77 -33.09 23.09
C SER A 277 27.52 -32.77 21.62
N GLY A 278 26.61 -31.84 21.30
CA GLY A 278 26.36 -31.36 19.95
C GLY A 278 27.44 -30.44 19.38
N ILE A 279 28.40 -30.02 20.21
CA ILE A 279 29.56 -29.22 19.82
C ILE A 279 30.84 -30.06 20.00
N PRO A 280 31.68 -30.26 18.97
CA PRO A 280 32.92 -31.01 19.10
C PRO A 280 33.83 -30.47 20.22
N VAL A 281 34.53 -31.38 20.91
CA VAL A 281 35.51 -31.02 21.95
C VAL A 281 36.63 -30.18 21.31
N GLY A 282 36.95 -29.02 21.89
CA GLY A 282 37.93 -28.07 21.35
C GLY A 282 37.38 -27.10 20.30
N PHE A 283 36.09 -27.16 19.97
CA PHE A 283 35.47 -26.22 19.05
C PHE A 283 35.32 -24.82 19.67
N GLU A 284 36.17 -23.89 19.27
CA GLU A 284 36.06 -22.47 19.61
C GLU A 284 35.63 -21.66 18.37
N ALA A 285 34.44 -21.06 18.42
CA ALA A 285 33.95 -20.18 17.35
C ALA A 285 34.94 -19.04 16.96
N PRO A 286 35.76 -18.48 17.88
CA PRO A 286 36.87 -17.58 17.53
C PRO A 286 37.82 -18.11 16.45
N ASP A 287 38.11 -19.42 16.42
CA ASP A 287 39.05 -20.04 15.49
C ASP A 287 38.53 -20.03 14.04
N ILE A 288 37.22 -20.01 13.87
CA ILE A 288 36.54 -19.93 12.57
C ILE A 288 36.54 -18.49 12.04
N THR A 289 36.55 -17.50 12.95
CA THR A 289 36.34 -16.08 12.61
C THR A 289 37.62 -15.29 12.33
N CYS A 290 38.80 -15.85 12.60
CA CYS A 290 40.07 -15.14 12.46
C CYS A 290 40.64 -15.23 11.04
N LYS A 291 40.78 -14.08 10.36
CA LYS A 291 41.79 -13.92 9.29
C LYS A 291 43.20 -13.93 9.92
N PRO A 292 44.27 -14.30 9.17
CA PRO A 292 45.65 -14.20 9.65
C PRO A 292 45.91 -12.78 10.16
N ARG A 293 46.28 -12.64 11.44
CA ARG A 293 46.49 -11.32 12.06
C ARG A 293 47.77 -10.68 11.53
N ALA A 294 47.65 -9.49 10.94
CA ALA A 294 48.77 -8.54 10.87
C ALA A 294 49.18 -8.11 12.30
N PRO A 295 50.48 -7.85 12.56
CA PRO A 295 50.99 -7.58 13.90
C PRO A 295 50.38 -6.30 14.50
N LYS A 296 49.94 -6.42 15.77
CA LYS A 296 49.18 -5.39 16.49
C LYS A 296 50.09 -4.32 17.10
N SER A 297 49.78 -3.06 16.87
CA SER A 297 50.24 -1.93 17.68
C SER A 297 49.58 -1.95 19.08
N LEU A 298 50.38 -1.67 20.12
CA LEU A 298 50.00 -1.66 21.54
C LEU A 298 48.87 -0.67 21.86
N LYS A 299 47.81 -1.13 22.53
CA LYS A 299 46.70 -0.29 23.04
C LYS A 299 46.89 0.01 24.53
N ARG A 300 46.59 1.25 24.92
CA ARG A 300 46.55 1.74 26.32
C ARG A 300 45.57 0.95 27.22
N PRO A 301 45.86 0.85 28.53
CA PRO A 301 45.08 0.07 29.48
C PRO A 301 43.69 0.67 29.76
N LYS A 302 42.69 -0.21 29.93
CA LYS A 302 41.33 0.15 30.37
C LYS A 302 41.32 0.44 31.89
N PRO A 303 40.58 1.46 32.36
CA PRO A 303 40.36 1.67 33.79
C PRO A 303 39.50 0.56 34.40
N ALA A 304 39.80 0.19 35.65
CA ALA A 304 39.13 -0.87 36.39
C ALA A 304 37.65 -0.55 36.69
N PRO A 305 36.76 -1.56 36.75
CA PRO A 305 35.35 -1.36 37.09
C PRO A 305 35.19 -0.87 38.53
N ARG A 306 34.56 0.31 38.70
CA ARG A 306 34.24 0.89 40.01
C ARG A 306 33.11 0.08 40.67
N LYS A 307 33.33 -0.44 41.89
CA LYS A 307 32.28 -1.08 42.69
C LYS A 307 31.25 0.00 43.08
N LEU A 308 29.99 -0.21 42.71
CA LEU A 308 28.89 0.66 43.13
C LEU A 308 28.51 0.34 44.60
N PRO A 309 28.17 1.35 45.40
CA PRO A 309 27.72 1.19 46.78
C PRO A 309 26.35 0.48 46.83
N SER A 310 26.08 -0.22 47.93
CA SER A 310 24.82 -0.92 48.18
C SER A 310 23.72 0.06 48.64
N LEU A 311 22.53 -0.03 48.05
CA LEU A 311 21.35 0.68 48.54
C LEU A 311 20.87 0.13 49.90
N PRO A 312 20.28 0.98 50.76
CA PRO A 312 19.58 0.52 51.96
C PRO A 312 18.54 -0.56 51.66
N LYS A 313 18.31 -1.46 52.63
CA LYS A 313 17.39 -2.61 52.47
C LYS A 313 15.97 -2.14 52.18
N ALA A 314 15.47 -1.14 52.91
CA ALA A 314 14.15 -0.56 52.70
C ALA A 314 13.94 -0.03 51.27
N LEU A 315 14.92 0.71 50.72
CA LEU A 315 14.84 1.22 49.34
C LEU A 315 14.91 0.09 48.30
N SER A 316 15.69 -0.95 48.58
CA SER A 316 15.80 -2.12 47.71
C SER A 316 14.48 -2.91 47.66
N THR A 317 13.79 -3.04 48.80
CA THR A 317 12.46 -3.66 48.89
C THR A 317 11.42 -2.84 48.12
N ALA A 318 11.36 -1.53 48.36
CA ALA A 318 10.43 -0.65 47.65
C ALA A 318 10.66 -0.63 46.12
N LEU A 319 11.91 -0.69 45.67
CA LEU A 319 12.24 -0.81 44.24
C LEU A 319 11.73 -2.12 43.63
N ALA A 320 11.76 -3.22 44.39
CA ALA A 320 11.23 -4.51 43.96
C ALA A 320 9.70 -4.47 43.87
N GLU A 321 9.03 -3.85 44.85
CA GLU A 321 7.58 -3.64 44.86
C GLU A 321 7.14 -2.74 43.69
N PHE A 322 7.86 -1.64 43.44
CA PHE A 322 7.64 -0.76 42.30
C PHE A 322 7.80 -1.50 40.97
N ALA A 323 8.84 -2.31 40.83
CA ALA A 323 9.08 -3.11 39.63
C ALA A 323 7.91 -4.07 39.36
N ALA A 324 7.41 -4.73 40.41
CA ALA A 324 6.28 -5.65 40.34
C ALA A 324 4.97 -4.93 39.99
N ALA A 325 4.68 -3.81 40.65
CA ALA A 325 3.43 -3.06 40.47
C ALA A 325 3.32 -2.38 39.09
N HIS A 326 4.43 -1.89 38.53
CA HIS A 326 4.44 -1.10 37.30
C HIS A 326 4.95 -1.85 36.06
N ARG A 327 5.28 -3.15 36.18
CA ARG A 327 5.82 -3.99 35.09
C ARG A 327 6.99 -3.35 34.33
N VAL A 328 7.84 -2.62 35.05
CA VAL A 328 8.99 -1.91 34.47
C VAL A 328 10.06 -2.93 34.08
N GLY A 329 10.62 -2.81 32.87
CA GLY A 329 11.65 -3.73 32.39
C GLY A 329 12.89 -3.75 33.30
N GLN A 330 13.47 -4.94 33.50
CA GLN A 330 14.63 -5.19 34.38
C GLN A 330 15.81 -4.24 34.14
N GLN A 331 16.05 -3.84 32.89
CA GLN A 331 17.11 -2.89 32.56
C GLN A 331 16.86 -1.49 33.16
N ARG A 332 15.61 -1.01 33.11
CA ARG A 332 15.23 0.31 33.67
C ARG A 332 15.28 0.29 35.19
N ILE A 333 14.82 -0.78 35.83
CA ILE A 333 14.94 -0.94 37.29
C ILE A 333 16.41 -0.99 37.72
N ARG A 334 17.28 -1.67 36.96
CA ARG A 334 18.72 -1.67 37.23
C ARG A 334 19.33 -0.26 37.08
N GLN A 335 18.92 0.50 36.08
CA GLN A 335 19.36 1.90 35.91
C GLN A 335 18.91 2.76 37.09
N LEU A 336 17.63 2.71 37.46
CA LEU A 336 17.08 3.43 38.61
C LEU A 336 17.81 3.05 39.90
N ARG A 337 18.03 1.75 40.14
CA ARG A 337 18.79 1.24 41.28
C ARG A 337 20.20 1.83 41.32
N ASN A 338 20.92 1.81 40.20
CA ASN A 338 22.29 2.35 40.14
C ASN A 338 22.32 3.87 40.35
N ARG A 339 21.32 4.59 39.82
CA ARG A 339 21.18 6.04 39.98
C ARG A 339 20.89 6.41 41.43
N LEU A 340 19.95 5.73 42.07
CA LEU A 340 19.62 5.93 43.49
C LEU A 340 20.81 5.55 44.38
N ALA A 341 21.50 4.43 44.10
CA ALA A 341 22.70 4.04 44.84
C ALA A 341 23.79 5.12 44.80
N ASN A 342 24.05 5.66 43.61
CA ASN A 342 25.04 6.73 43.43
C ASN A 342 24.61 8.05 44.08
N THR A 343 23.30 8.33 44.08
CA THR A 343 22.73 9.52 44.72
C THR A 343 22.84 9.45 46.23
N TRP A 344 22.52 8.29 46.83
CA TRP A 344 22.66 8.05 48.27
C TRP A 344 24.11 8.17 48.74
N ASP A 345 25.04 7.61 47.98
CA ASP A 345 26.48 7.66 48.30
C ASP A 345 27.01 9.10 48.26
N LYS A 346 26.69 9.84 47.18
CA LYS A 346 27.10 11.24 47.04
C LYS A 346 26.46 12.17 48.06
N ALA A 347 25.21 11.90 48.47
CA ALA A 347 24.52 12.66 49.49
C ALA A 347 24.95 12.30 50.92
N GLY A 348 25.85 11.32 51.11
CA GLY A 348 26.32 10.89 52.42
C GLY A 348 25.23 10.25 53.30
N LEU A 349 24.12 9.82 52.71
CA LEU A 349 22.98 9.27 53.44
C LEU A 349 23.28 7.82 53.87
N ARG A 350 23.45 7.62 55.18
CA ARG A 350 23.71 6.28 55.77
C ARG A 350 22.52 5.69 56.55
N GLY A 351 21.43 6.44 56.73
CA GLY A 351 20.25 6.00 57.44
C GLY A 351 19.24 5.23 56.58
N GLU A 352 18.35 4.47 57.24
CA GLU A 352 17.24 3.74 56.58
C GLU A 352 16.02 4.64 56.29
N ALA A 353 16.00 5.87 56.83
CA ALA A 353 14.93 6.83 56.59
C ALA A 353 14.89 7.27 55.13
N LEU A 354 13.71 7.17 54.53
CA LEU A 354 13.43 7.63 53.18
C LEU A 354 13.27 9.17 53.18
N PRO A 355 14.03 9.91 52.36
CA PRO A 355 13.82 11.33 52.20
C PRO A 355 12.45 11.64 51.60
N ASP A 356 11.81 12.70 52.07
CA ASP A 356 10.51 13.16 51.56
C ASP A 356 10.59 13.63 50.09
N ASP A 357 11.77 14.13 49.66
CA ASP A 357 12.02 14.58 48.29
C ASP A 357 13.25 13.92 47.65
N ILE A 358 13.03 12.75 47.04
CA ILE A 358 14.08 11.98 46.34
C ILE A 358 14.55 12.72 45.07
N ARG A 359 13.69 13.53 44.45
CA ARG A 359 14.04 14.30 43.24
C ARG A 359 15.02 15.42 43.56
N ALA A 360 14.76 16.21 44.60
CA ALA A 360 15.67 17.27 45.04
C ALA A 360 17.06 16.71 45.38
N LEU A 361 17.12 15.57 46.06
CA LEU A 361 18.37 14.88 46.37
C LEU A 361 19.11 14.37 45.11
N PHE A 362 18.37 13.85 44.13
CA PHE A 362 18.96 13.41 42.87
C PHE A 362 19.62 14.56 42.10
N ASP A 363 18.95 15.72 42.05
CA ASP A 363 19.44 16.91 41.37
C ASP A 363 20.69 17.47 42.05
N ALA A 364 20.69 17.56 43.39
CA ALA A 364 21.85 17.98 44.16
C ALA A 364 23.06 17.05 43.96
N ALA A 365 22.84 15.74 43.85
CA ALA A 365 23.91 14.76 43.68
C ALA A 365 24.45 14.64 42.24
N ASN A 366 23.73 15.12 41.23
CA ASN A 366 24.09 14.90 39.83
C ASN A 366 23.97 16.18 38.97
N PRO A 367 24.71 17.26 39.30
CA PRO A 367 24.62 18.54 38.59
C PRO A 367 25.02 18.44 37.10
N ASP A 368 25.91 17.51 36.76
CA ASP A 368 26.54 17.41 35.43
C ASP A 368 25.72 16.61 34.39
N LEU A 369 24.51 16.15 34.73
CA LEU A 369 23.69 15.41 33.76
C LEU A 369 23.13 16.36 32.69
N ASN A 370 23.19 15.94 31.42
CA ASN A 370 22.53 16.65 30.32
C ASN A 370 20.99 16.63 30.46
N GLU A 371 20.33 17.55 29.76
CA GLU A 371 18.90 17.82 29.91
C GLU A 371 18.00 16.64 29.54
N GLU A 372 18.32 15.92 28.45
CA GLU A 372 17.56 14.75 28.00
C GLU A 372 17.62 13.61 29.03
N GLN A 373 18.83 13.36 29.57
CA GLN A 373 19.05 12.34 30.58
C GLN A 373 18.39 12.71 31.91
N ARG A 374 18.42 14.00 32.27
CA ARG A 374 17.76 14.55 33.47
C ARG A 374 16.24 14.38 33.37
N ALA A 375 15.63 14.73 32.24
CA ALA A 375 14.19 14.56 32.03
C ALA A 375 13.75 13.09 32.10
N SER A 376 14.52 12.18 31.50
CA SER A 376 14.25 10.74 31.57
C SER A 376 14.37 10.19 32.99
N ASP A 377 15.39 10.61 33.74
CA ASP A 377 15.62 10.15 35.12
C ASP A 377 14.58 10.76 36.09
N HIS A 378 14.17 12.02 35.87
CA HIS A 378 13.10 12.69 36.64
C HIS A 378 11.75 11.99 36.55
N ALA A 379 11.32 11.64 35.33
CA ALA A 379 10.06 10.92 35.15
C ALA A 379 10.04 9.58 35.90
N MET A 380 11.19 8.91 35.96
CA MET A 380 11.33 7.61 36.62
C MET A 380 11.37 7.75 38.15
N ILE A 381 12.09 8.75 38.67
CA ILE A 381 12.16 9.03 40.10
C ILE A 381 10.81 9.50 40.64
N ALA A 382 10.11 10.38 39.91
CA ALA A 382 8.77 10.85 40.30
C ALA A 382 7.77 9.68 40.40
N ALA A 383 7.79 8.76 39.43
CA ALA A 383 6.93 7.57 39.46
C ALA A 383 7.25 6.64 40.65
N PHE A 384 8.53 6.49 41.00
CA PHE A 384 8.97 5.69 42.14
C PHE A 384 8.59 6.35 43.48
N GLN A 385 8.79 7.65 43.61
CA GLN A 385 8.41 8.42 44.80
C GLN A 385 6.88 8.39 45.01
N GLN A 386 6.08 8.54 43.95
CA GLN A 386 4.63 8.34 44.04
C GLN A 386 4.22 6.94 44.53
N HIS A 387 4.98 5.90 44.18
CA HIS A 387 4.71 4.54 44.63
C HIS A 387 4.97 4.34 46.12
N LEU A 388 5.97 5.05 46.68
CA LEU A 388 6.33 4.97 48.09
C LEU A 388 5.26 5.54 49.04
N HIS A 389 4.39 6.43 48.56
CA HIS A 389 3.50 7.21 49.44
C HIS A 389 2.03 6.74 49.53
N ALA A 390 1.53 5.82 48.68
CA ALA A 390 0.23 5.10 48.80
C ALA A 390 -0.07 4.29 47.52
N PRO A 391 -0.94 3.24 47.55
CA PRO A 391 -1.40 2.60 46.32
C PRO A 391 -2.14 3.61 45.44
N CYS A 392 -1.51 4.00 44.32
CA CYS A 392 -2.05 4.96 43.37
C CYS A 392 -3.53 4.66 43.08
N PRO A 393 -4.48 5.58 43.33
CA PRO A 393 -5.91 5.34 43.16
C PRO A 393 -6.29 4.85 41.75
N TRP A 394 -5.51 5.24 40.73
CA TRP A 394 -5.63 4.73 39.37
C TRP A 394 -5.38 3.22 39.23
N SER A 395 -4.49 2.65 40.03
CA SER A 395 -4.19 1.21 40.03
C SER A 395 -5.32 0.40 40.65
N LEU A 396 -5.99 0.94 41.67
CA LEU A 396 -7.19 0.35 42.27
C LEU A 396 -8.36 0.34 41.28
N LEU A 397 -8.59 1.44 40.55
CA LEU A 397 -9.61 1.52 39.50
C LEU A 397 -9.37 0.54 38.35
N LEU A 398 -8.15 0.44 37.84
CA LEU A 398 -7.80 -0.50 36.76
C LEU A 398 -7.83 -1.97 37.20
N LYS A 399 -7.79 -2.24 38.51
CA LYS A 399 -8.02 -3.58 39.06
C LYS A 399 -9.52 -3.85 39.12
N ARG A 400 -10.30 -2.95 39.71
CA ARG A 400 -11.75 -3.09 39.87
C ARG A 400 -12.49 -3.18 38.54
N GLU A 401 -12.05 -2.42 37.55
CA GLU A 401 -12.56 -2.49 36.19
C GLU A 401 -12.50 -3.92 35.62
N ARG A 402 -11.38 -4.64 35.84
CA ARG A 402 -11.23 -6.02 35.37
C ARG A 402 -12.19 -6.97 36.06
N ASP A 403 -12.44 -6.74 37.34
CA ASP A 403 -13.38 -7.56 38.13
C ASP A 403 -14.83 -7.36 37.66
N LEU A 404 -15.19 -6.15 37.20
CA LEU A 404 -16.52 -5.81 36.68
C LEU A 404 -16.72 -6.20 35.20
N SER A 405 -15.73 -6.81 34.56
CA SER A 405 -15.81 -7.27 33.16
C SER A 405 -16.24 -6.19 32.15
N LEU A 406 -15.80 -4.94 32.33
CA LEU A 406 -16.10 -3.89 31.35
C LEU A 406 -15.57 -4.26 29.96
N ARG A 407 -16.23 -3.74 28.92
CA ARG A 407 -15.89 -4.07 27.53
C ARG A 407 -14.43 -3.69 27.27
N HIS A 408 -13.76 -4.47 26.43
CA HIS A 408 -12.35 -4.24 26.13
C HIS A 408 -12.05 -2.83 25.57
N VAL A 409 -13.03 -2.19 24.93
CA VAL A 409 -12.89 -0.83 24.40
C VAL A 409 -12.91 0.21 25.52
N ASP A 410 -13.74 0.01 26.54
CA ASP A 410 -13.87 0.89 27.72
C ASP A 410 -12.56 0.87 28.53
N ARG A 411 -11.93 -0.31 28.67
CA ARG A 411 -10.58 -0.48 29.25
C ARG A 411 -9.52 0.39 28.64
N LYS A 412 -9.44 0.33 27.30
CA LYS A 412 -8.47 1.11 26.54
C LYS A 412 -8.75 2.61 26.67
N GLY A 413 -10.02 2.99 26.78
CA GLY A 413 -10.44 4.35 27.09
C GLY A 413 -9.98 4.81 28.47
N LEU A 414 -10.25 4.02 29.51
CA LEU A 414 -9.88 4.34 30.89
C LEU A 414 -8.35 4.48 31.06
N ALA A 415 -7.58 3.57 30.44
CA ALA A 415 -6.12 3.66 30.44
C ALA A 415 -5.61 4.94 29.74
N LEU A 416 -6.26 5.36 28.65
CA LEU A 416 -5.94 6.61 27.97
C LEU A 416 -6.22 7.83 28.85
N ILE A 417 -7.38 7.87 29.52
CA ILE A 417 -7.73 8.96 30.43
C ILE A 417 -6.74 9.04 31.60
N LYS A 418 -6.35 7.91 32.19
CA LYS A 418 -5.27 7.84 33.18
C LYS A 418 -3.99 8.51 32.66
N THR A 419 -3.52 8.14 31.47
CA THR A 419 -2.29 8.70 30.90
C THR A 419 -2.39 10.21 30.69
N ILE A 420 -3.57 10.73 30.29
CA ILE A 420 -3.78 12.15 30.08
C ILE A 420 -3.85 12.90 31.41
N ALA A 421 -4.59 12.38 32.38
CA ALA A 421 -4.74 12.95 33.72
C ALA A 421 -3.41 13.04 34.46
N LEU A 422 -2.58 11.99 34.39
CA LEU A 422 -1.23 11.98 34.96
C LEU A 422 -0.24 12.91 34.25
N SER A 423 -0.57 13.39 33.04
CA SER A 423 0.24 14.36 32.30
C SER A 423 -0.22 15.82 32.46
N GLN A 424 -1.25 16.08 33.27
CA GLN A 424 -1.63 17.45 33.64
C GLN A 424 -0.68 17.98 34.73
N GLU A 425 -0.57 19.30 34.85
CA GLU A 425 0.14 19.98 35.94
C GLU A 425 -0.86 20.88 36.70
N PRO A 426 -1.25 20.53 37.94
CA PRO A 426 -0.89 19.31 38.68
C PRO A 426 -1.53 18.04 38.09
N ALA A 427 -0.91 16.89 38.34
CA ALA A 427 -1.43 15.59 37.89
C ALA A 427 -2.77 15.28 38.59
N LEU A 428 -3.78 14.91 37.81
CA LEU A 428 -5.11 14.65 38.35
C LEU A 428 -5.25 13.20 38.85
N ALA A 429 -5.66 13.06 40.10
CA ALA A 429 -6.18 11.83 40.67
C ALA A 429 -7.59 11.51 40.09
N PRO A 430 -8.03 10.25 40.14
CA PRO A 430 -9.33 9.87 39.58
C PRO A 430 -10.51 10.64 40.20
N GLY A 431 -10.49 10.84 41.53
CA GLY A 431 -11.55 11.54 42.26
C GLY A 431 -11.64 13.03 41.94
N GLU A 432 -10.56 13.62 41.40
CA GLU A 432 -10.49 15.01 40.97
C GLU A 432 -11.04 15.22 39.55
N ILE A 433 -11.34 14.15 38.82
CA ILE A 433 -12.00 14.26 37.52
C ILE A 433 -13.47 14.60 37.76
N THR A 434 -13.85 15.81 37.38
CA THR A 434 -15.19 16.36 37.56
C THR A 434 -15.82 16.63 36.20
N GLN A 435 -17.12 16.91 36.19
CA GLN A 435 -17.81 17.37 34.98
C GLN A 435 -17.14 18.62 34.37
N ALA A 436 -16.54 19.49 35.18
CA ALA A 436 -15.90 20.72 34.74
C ALA A 436 -14.58 20.48 33.96
N ASN A 437 -13.76 19.50 34.36
CA ASN A 437 -12.46 19.26 33.73
C ASN A 437 -12.45 18.08 32.72
N ALA A 438 -13.49 17.25 32.70
CA ALA A 438 -13.64 16.17 31.72
C ALA A 438 -13.58 16.64 30.24
N PRO A 439 -14.14 17.82 29.85
CA PRO A 439 -13.98 18.35 28.50
C PRO A 439 -12.51 18.58 28.09
N ALA A 440 -11.67 19.06 29.02
CA ALA A 440 -10.25 19.29 28.76
C ALA A 440 -9.49 17.97 28.54
N LEU A 441 -9.79 16.95 29.36
CA LEU A 441 -9.22 15.60 29.19
C LEU A 441 -9.65 14.96 27.86
N HIS A 442 -10.91 15.14 27.46
CA HIS A 442 -11.40 14.69 26.17
C HIS A 442 -10.73 15.42 25.00
N ALA A 443 -10.53 16.74 25.12
CA ALA A 443 -9.82 17.54 24.13
C ALA A 443 -8.37 17.05 23.93
N ALA A 444 -7.66 16.73 25.02
CA ALA A 444 -6.32 16.14 24.95
C ALA A 444 -6.33 14.74 24.29
N ALA A 445 -7.35 13.90 24.55
CA ALA A 445 -7.52 12.63 23.85
C ALA A 445 -7.76 12.82 22.34
N ARG A 446 -8.52 13.84 21.96
CA ARG A 446 -8.78 14.21 20.57
C ARG A 446 -7.51 14.68 19.86
N GLN A 447 -6.67 15.49 20.51
CA GLN A 447 -5.37 15.91 19.97
C GLN A 447 -4.45 14.72 19.66
N ARG A 448 -4.58 13.62 20.41
CA ARG A 448 -3.88 12.35 20.16
C ARG A 448 -4.54 11.46 19.10
N GLY A 449 -5.59 11.92 18.42
CA GLY A 449 -6.36 11.14 17.44
C GLY A 449 -7.22 10.02 18.07
N GLN A 450 -7.51 10.10 19.37
CA GLN A 450 -8.18 9.04 20.14
C GLN A 450 -9.52 9.52 20.74
N SER A 451 -10.24 10.44 20.08
CA SER A 451 -11.47 11.05 20.60
C SER A 451 -12.51 10.01 21.05
N THR A 452 -12.83 9.01 20.22
CA THR A 452 -13.81 7.97 20.60
C THR A 452 -13.37 7.19 21.86
N ARG A 453 -12.08 6.87 21.98
CA ARG A 453 -11.56 6.16 23.17
C ARG A 453 -11.56 7.07 24.40
N GLY A 454 -11.25 8.35 24.25
CA GLY A 454 -11.33 9.32 25.35
C GLY A 454 -12.75 9.43 25.90
N ARG A 455 -13.76 9.51 25.03
CA ARG A 455 -15.18 9.51 25.44
C ARG A 455 -15.56 8.24 26.21
N LEU A 456 -15.25 7.07 25.64
CA LEU A 456 -15.52 5.77 26.29
C LEU A 456 -14.79 5.63 27.64
N GLY A 457 -13.60 6.23 27.78
CA GLY A 457 -12.87 6.24 29.05
C GLY A 457 -13.52 7.07 30.14
N LEU A 458 -14.14 8.20 29.78
CA LEU A 458 -14.89 9.05 30.71
C LEU A 458 -16.23 8.39 31.08
N GLU A 459 -16.92 7.76 30.11
CA GLU A 459 -18.11 6.93 30.38
C GLU A 459 -17.78 5.75 31.31
N ALA A 460 -16.62 5.11 31.13
CA ALA A 460 -16.17 4.05 32.02
C ALA A 460 -15.89 4.53 33.46
N LEU A 461 -15.44 5.78 33.64
CA LEU A 461 -15.28 6.37 34.98
C LEU A 461 -16.63 6.55 35.66
N ASP A 462 -17.68 6.94 34.93
CA ASP A 462 -19.03 7.06 35.48
C ASP A 462 -19.58 5.71 35.93
N ILE A 463 -19.37 4.64 35.15
CA ILE A 463 -19.75 3.27 35.56
C ILE A 463 -19.00 2.86 36.84
N LEU A 464 -17.73 3.24 36.99
CA LEU A 464 -16.92 2.87 38.14
C LEU A 464 -17.26 3.68 39.41
N ARG A 465 -17.92 4.84 39.29
CA ARG A 465 -18.35 5.64 40.45
C ARG A 465 -19.30 4.87 41.35
N ASP A 466 -20.25 4.16 40.76
CA ASP A 466 -21.24 3.36 41.49
C ASP A 466 -20.59 2.21 42.30
N HIS A 467 -19.39 1.80 41.91
CA HIS A 467 -18.69 0.66 42.51
C HIS A 467 -17.48 1.05 43.38
N MET A 468 -17.03 2.31 43.33
CA MET A 468 -15.86 2.82 44.05
C MET A 468 -16.05 4.27 44.54
N PRO A 469 -17.09 4.56 45.35
CA PRO A 469 -17.42 5.92 45.77
C PRO A 469 -16.27 6.59 46.56
N ASP A 470 -15.49 5.82 47.31
CA ASP A 470 -14.35 6.33 48.10
C ASP A 470 -13.21 6.89 47.23
N ILE A 471 -13.10 6.42 45.98
CA ILE A 471 -12.06 6.83 45.03
C ILE A 471 -12.60 7.85 44.01
N LEU A 472 -13.89 7.79 43.71
CA LEU A 472 -14.57 8.66 42.75
C LEU A 472 -15.79 9.34 43.42
N PRO A 473 -15.58 10.31 44.32
CA PRO A 473 -16.64 10.89 45.14
C PRO A 473 -17.54 11.91 44.40
N SER A 474 -17.17 12.32 43.19
CA SER A 474 -17.85 13.37 42.43
C SER A 474 -19.13 12.87 41.72
N PRO A 475 -20.15 13.72 41.48
CA PRO A 475 -21.34 13.37 40.68
C PRO A 475 -20.95 13.06 39.23
N ALA A 476 -21.58 12.03 38.63
CA ALA A 476 -21.27 11.53 37.30
C ALA A 476 -20.98 12.64 36.27
N ILE A 477 -19.95 12.44 35.45
CA ILE A 477 -19.49 13.37 34.41
C ILE A 477 -20.62 13.61 33.39
N GLY A 478 -21.36 12.55 33.07
CA GLY A 478 -22.48 12.59 32.14
C GLY A 478 -22.06 12.64 30.67
N ALA A 479 -23.05 12.84 29.79
CA ALA A 479 -22.79 12.95 28.36
C ALA A 479 -21.99 14.21 28.06
N LEU A 480 -20.76 14.04 27.57
CA LEU A 480 -19.97 15.16 27.08
C LEU A 480 -20.68 15.82 25.89
N PRO A 481 -20.63 17.16 25.79
CA PRO A 481 -21.09 17.84 24.58
C PRO A 481 -20.38 17.24 23.37
N ASP A 482 -21.13 16.82 22.36
CA ASP A 482 -20.52 16.34 21.13
C ASP A 482 -19.70 17.47 20.52
N ALA A 483 -18.37 17.39 20.61
CA ALA A 483 -17.47 18.43 20.08
C ALA A 483 -17.47 18.50 18.54
N ARG A 484 -18.28 17.68 17.85
CA ARG A 484 -18.69 17.88 16.44
C ARG A 484 -19.82 18.91 16.29
N LYS A 485 -20.56 19.17 17.36
CA LYS A 485 -21.55 20.24 17.55
C LYS A 485 -20.95 21.46 18.29
N GLY A 486 -19.63 21.65 18.30
CA GLY A 486 -19.12 22.99 18.58
C GLY A 486 -19.68 23.93 17.50
N GLU A 487 -20.08 25.16 17.88
CA GLU A 487 -20.73 26.18 17.03
C GLU A 487 -20.51 25.89 15.55
N ASN A 488 -21.44 25.14 14.97
CA ASN A 488 -21.33 24.73 13.59
C ASN A 488 -21.86 25.94 12.83
N LEU A 489 -21.00 26.96 12.75
CA LEU A 489 -21.36 28.23 12.13
C LEU A 489 -21.75 27.92 10.69
N ASP A 490 -22.96 28.31 10.35
CA ASP A 490 -23.41 28.19 8.99
C ASP A 490 -22.55 29.10 8.11
N LEU A 491 -22.29 28.62 6.89
CA LEU A 491 -21.64 29.44 5.89
C LEU A 491 -22.60 30.57 5.51
N PRO A 492 -22.11 31.76 5.14
CA PRO A 492 -22.95 32.76 4.50
C PRO A 492 -23.72 32.14 3.34
N ASP A 493 -25.03 32.36 3.26
CA ASP A 493 -25.91 31.72 2.28
C ASP A 493 -25.42 31.95 0.83
N ALA A 494 -24.92 33.15 0.55
CA ALA A 494 -24.33 33.51 -0.74
C ALA A 494 -23.12 32.64 -1.09
N LEU A 495 -22.20 32.40 -0.13
CA LEU A 495 -21.03 31.56 -0.34
C LEU A 495 -21.42 30.08 -0.51
N GLU A 496 -22.38 29.58 0.29
CA GLU A 496 -22.85 28.21 0.15
C GLU A 496 -23.52 27.98 -1.22
N ALA A 497 -24.35 28.92 -1.68
CA ALA A 497 -24.95 28.90 -3.00
C ALA A 497 -23.88 28.90 -4.11
N ALA A 498 -22.90 29.81 -4.04
CA ALA A 498 -21.80 29.90 -5.00
C ALA A 498 -20.96 28.62 -5.05
N LEU A 499 -20.65 28.01 -3.90
CA LEU A 499 -19.92 26.73 -3.84
C LEU A 499 -20.72 25.58 -4.45
N ARG A 500 -22.04 25.54 -4.25
CA ARG A 500 -22.92 24.53 -4.85
C ARG A 500 -22.97 24.67 -6.36
N GLU A 501 -23.13 25.89 -6.86
CA GLU A 501 -23.13 26.18 -8.29
C GLU A 501 -21.78 25.82 -8.93
N PHE A 502 -20.68 26.27 -8.32
CA PHE A 502 -19.32 25.96 -8.77
C PHE A 502 -19.01 24.44 -8.77
N ALA A 503 -19.47 23.72 -7.75
CA ALA A 503 -19.31 22.28 -7.70
C ALA A 503 -20.19 21.58 -8.74
N LYS A 504 -21.43 22.06 -8.95
CA LYS A 504 -22.34 21.51 -9.98
C LYS A 504 -21.77 21.72 -11.39
N SER A 505 -21.24 22.91 -11.71
CA SER A 505 -20.62 23.18 -13.01
C SER A 505 -19.36 22.36 -13.24
N GLY A 506 -18.68 21.91 -12.18
CA GLY A 506 -17.60 20.93 -12.27
C GLY A 506 -18.02 19.47 -12.28
N GLY A 507 -19.32 19.15 -12.32
CA GLY A 507 -19.82 17.78 -12.31
C GLY A 507 -19.61 17.04 -10.99
N TYR A 508 -19.53 17.74 -9.85
CA TYR A 508 -19.45 17.08 -8.55
C TYR A 508 -20.74 16.30 -8.27
N THR A 509 -20.60 15.08 -7.74
CA THR A 509 -21.74 14.33 -7.21
C THR A 509 -22.32 15.01 -5.96
N THR A 510 -23.58 14.72 -5.61
CA THR A 510 -24.22 15.24 -4.39
C THR A 510 -23.38 14.98 -3.13
N HIS A 511 -22.73 13.81 -3.05
CA HIS A 511 -21.84 13.47 -1.95
C HIS A 511 -20.58 14.34 -1.95
N SER A 512 -19.98 14.55 -3.12
CA SER A 512 -18.78 15.39 -3.27
C SER A 512 -19.07 16.88 -2.99
N VAL A 513 -20.25 17.38 -3.37
CA VAL A 513 -20.71 18.73 -3.00
C VAL A 513 -20.82 18.85 -1.48
N LYS A 514 -21.47 17.88 -0.82
CA LYS A 514 -21.59 17.87 0.65
C LYS A 514 -20.21 17.83 1.32
N ALA A 515 -19.30 17.00 0.84
CA ALA A 515 -17.94 16.91 1.38
C ALA A 515 -17.16 18.22 1.21
N LEU A 516 -17.32 18.92 0.08
CA LEU A 516 -16.73 20.24 -0.15
C LEU A 516 -17.28 21.27 0.84
N LEU A 517 -18.60 21.34 1.00
CA LEU A 517 -19.25 22.27 1.94
C LEU A 517 -18.79 22.01 3.38
N VAL A 518 -18.69 20.75 3.80
CA VAL A 518 -18.15 20.41 5.13
C VAL A 518 -16.71 20.88 5.29
N ALA A 519 -15.86 20.69 4.27
CA ALA A 519 -14.47 21.14 4.31
C ALA A 519 -14.37 22.67 4.39
N VAL A 520 -15.15 23.40 3.60
CA VAL A 520 -15.16 24.87 3.61
C VAL A 520 -15.76 25.41 4.90
N ARG A 521 -16.85 24.83 5.42
CA ARG A 521 -17.42 25.21 6.72
C ARG A 521 -16.42 25.02 7.85
N LYS A 522 -15.63 23.94 7.80
CA LYS A 522 -14.57 23.74 8.77
C LYS A 522 -13.48 24.81 8.67
N LEU A 523 -13.07 25.18 7.45
CA LEU A 523 -12.10 26.25 7.22
C LEU A 523 -12.65 27.60 7.73
N TYR A 524 -13.89 27.93 7.40
CA TYR A 524 -14.61 29.13 7.86
C TYR A 524 -14.67 29.23 9.38
N THR A 525 -14.98 28.11 10.05
CA THR A 525 -15.04 28.05 11.52
C THR A 525 -13.69 28.34 12.17
N LEU A 526 -12.59 27.92 11.53
CA LEU A 526 -11.22 28.07 12.04
C LEU A 526 -10.52 29.35 11.57
N ALA A 527 -11.09 30.08 10.62
CA ALA A 527 -10.49 31.29 10.09
C ALA A 527 -10.55 32.44 11.11
N PRO A 528 -9.45 33.17 11.32
CA PRO A 528 -9.42 34.29 12.25
C PRO A 528 -10.22 35.49 11.75
N ASN A 529 -10.25 35.72 10.44
CA ASN A 529 -11.06 36.74 9.79
C ASN A 529 -12.11 36.08 8.88
N ARG A 530 -13.37 36.11 9.31
CA ARG A 530 -14.50 35.53 8.56
C ARG A 530 -15.02 36.45 7.45
N ALA A 531 -14.79 37.76 7.55
CA ALA A 531 -15.22 38.72 6.53
C ALA A 531 -14.56 38.46 5.16
N VAL A 532 -13.43 37.76 5.14
CA VAL A 532 -12.78 37.31 3.89
C VAL A 532 -13.70 36.41 3.06
N PHE A 533 -14.63 35.69 3.69
CA PHE A 533 -15.57 34.77 3.03
C PHE A 533 -16.81 35.48 2.48
N ASP A 534 -16.98 36.78 2.73
CA ASP A 534 -18.05 37.59 2.14
C ASP A 534 -17.71 38.06 0.71
N ALA A 535 -16.45 37.90 0.30
CA ALA A 535 -16.00 38.18 -1.06
C ALA A 535 -16.52 37.14 -2.07
N GLU A 536 -16.48 37.48 -3.36
CA GLU A 536 -16.77 36.53 -4.44
C GLU A 536 -15.86 35.30 -4.36
N LEU A 537 -16.40 34.14 -4.78
CA LEU A 537 -15.73 32.84 -4.66
C LEU A 537 -14.29 32.84 -5.22
N THR A 538 -14.08 33.56 -6.32
CA THR A 538 -12.81 33.75 -7.04
C THR A 538 -11.81 34.66 -6.34
N CYS A 539 -12.30 35.59 -5.52
CA CYS A 539 -11.49 36.56 -4.78
C CYS A 539 -11.04 36.02 -3.42
N ILE A 540 -11.67 34.96 -2.90
CA ILE A 540 -11.28 34.34 -1.63
C ILE A 540 -9.89 33.69 -1.78
N PRO A 541 -8.90 34.03 -0.93
CA PRO A 541 -7.53 33.50 -1.01
C PRO A 541 -7.44 32.09 -0.40
N TRP A 542 -8.17 31.12 -0.98
CA TRP A 542 -8.35 29.75 -0.47
C TRP A 542 -7.06 29.05 -0.06
N GLN A 543 -6.00 29.16 -0.87
CA GLN A 543 -4.73 28.51 -0.58
C GLN A 543 -4.03 29.13 0.63
N HIS A 544 -4.10 30.46 0.78
CA HIS A 544 -3.54 31.17 1.93
C HIS A 544 -4.29 30.78 3.21
N LEU A 545 -5.62 30.85 3.18
CA LEU A 545 -6.49 30.45 4.30
C LEU A 545 -6.25 29.00 4.72
N LEU A 546 -6.10 28.09 3.75
CA LEU A 546 -5.76 26.69 4.01
C LEU A 546 -4.40 26.56 4.70
N ASN A 547 -3.37 27.25 4.20
CA ASN A 547 -2.02 27.19 4.76
C ASN A 547 -2.00 27.73 6.20
N GLU A 548 -2.68 28.85 6.46
CA GLU A 548 -2.80 29.42 7.80
C GLU A 548 -3.53 28.48 8.76
N ALA A 549 -4.67 27.93 8.35
CA ALA A 549 -5.42 26.97 9.15
C ALA A 549 -4.65 25.67 9.41
N MET A 550 -3.86 25.20 8.44
CA MET A 550 -2.97 24.04 8.60
C MET A 550 -1.82 24.33 9.57
N ALA A 551 -1.27 25.54 9.57
CA ALA A 551 -0.21 25.94 10.49
C ALA A 551 -0.73 26.02 11.93
N ARG A 552 -1.94 26.56 12.13
CA ARG A 552 -2.54 26.74 13.47
C ARG A 552 -3.28 25.51 13.99
N TYR A 553 -3.89 24.70 13.12
CA TYR A 553 -4.77 23.59 13.47
C TYR A 553 -4.53 22.31 12.62
N PRO A 554 -3.30 21.78 12.52
CA PRO A 554 -2.93 20.72 11.58
C PRO A 554 -3.80 19.47 11.72
N ALA A 555 -4.01 18.98 12.95
CA ALA A 555 -4.81 17.77 13.20
C ALA A 555 -6.29 17.91 12.81
N GLN A 556 -6.86 19.13 12.86
CA GLN A 556 -8.25 19.36 12.49
C GLN A 556 -8.44 19.51 10.99
N MET A 557 -7.42 20.02 10.28
CA MET A 557 -7.48 20.34 8.86
C MET A 557 -6.97 19.22 7.94
N GLU A 558 -6.20 18.26 8.46
CA GLU A 558 -5.57 17.20 7.66
C GLU A 558 -6.58 16.45 6.76
N ILE A 559 -7.76 16.10 7.29
CA ILE A 559 -8.79 15.38 6.52
C ILE A 559 -9.47 16.24 5.44
N TYR A 560 -9.43 17.58 5.58
CA TYR A 560 -10.08 18.54 4.66
C TYR A 560 -9.11 19.15 3.65
N ARG A 561 -7.80 19.03 3.91
CA ARG A 561 -6.72 19.61 3.11
C ARG A 561 -6.88 19.36 1.62
N THR A 562 -7.12 18.10 1.24
CA THR A 562 -7.23 17.72 -0.19
C THR A 562 -8.42 18.38 -0.88
N ALA A 563 -9.56 18.51 -0.19
CA ALA A 563 -10.76 19.11 -0.76
C ALA A 563 -10.57 20.62 -0.99
N ILE A 564 -10.03 21.33 0.02
CA ILE A 564 -9.79 22.77 -0.07
C ILE A 564 -8.68 23.10 -1.05
N ALA A 565 -7.58 22.33 -1.08
CA ALA A 565 -6.52 22.53 -2.06
C ALA A 565 -7.02 22.35 -3.51
N ARG A 566 -7.93 21.39 -3.74
CA ARG A 566 -8.58 21.22 -5.05
C ARG A 566 -9.50 22.39 -5.39
N LEU A 567 -10.27 22.89 -4.43
CA LEU A 567 -11.08 24.10 -4.60
C LEU A 567 -10.18 25.28 -4.97
N ALA A 568 -9.15 25.56 -4.17
CA ALA A 568 -8.19 26.64 -4.40
C ALA A 568 -7.56 26.55 -5.79
N THR A 569 -7.10 25.37 -6.18
CA THR A 569 -6.50 25.14 -7.49
C THR A 569 -7.49 25.43 -8.61
N ARG A 570 -8.75 24.99 -8.48
CA ARG A 570 -9.76 25.13 -9.53
C ARG A 570 -10.31 26.55 -9.63
N VAL A 571 -10.53 27.20 -8.50
CA VAL A 571 -10.96 28.61 -8.45
C VAL A 571 -9.87 29.53 -9.00
N GLY A 572 -8.60 29.24 -8.68
CA GLY A 572 -7.46 29.96 -9.24
C GLY A 572 -7.13 29.62 -10.69
N GLN A 573 -7.84 28.69 -11.33
CA GLN A 573 -7.72 28.50 -12.77
C GLN A 573 -8.52 29.62 -13.45
N ASN A 574 -7.80 30.59 -14.02
CA ASN A 574 -8.38 31.61 -14.90
C ASN A 574 -8.76 30.97 -16.25
N LYS A 575 -9.71 30.04 -16.23
CA LYS A 575 -10.20 29.38 -17.44
C LYS A 575 -10.79 30.43 -18.36
N THR A 576 -10.45 30.32 -19.63
CA THR A 576 -11.08 31.10 -20.68
C THR A 576 -12.54 30.67 -20.88
N ALA A 577 -13.28 31.44 -21.67
CA ALA A 577 -14.67 31.13 -22.01
C ALA A 577 -14.80 29.78 -22.73
N GLY A 578 -13.86 29.44 -23.63
CA GLY A 578 -13.86 28.17 -24.36
C GLY A 578 -13.74 26.96 -23.42
N TRP A 579 -12.79 27.01 -22.49
CA TRP A 579 -12.61 25.94 -21.48
C TRP A 579 -13.81 25.80 -20.54
N THR A 580 -14.42 26.91 -20.13
CA THR A 580 -15.61 26.91 -19.26
C THR A 580 -16.83 26.33 -19.98
N THR A 581 -17.04 26.72 -21.24
CA THR A 581 -18.14 26.22 -22.07
C THR A 581 -18.00 24.72 -22.34
N LEU A 582 -16.78 24.27 -22.68
CA LEU A 582 -16.51 22.85 -22.91
C LEU A 582 -16.77 22.02 -21.64
N GLU A 583 -16.35 22.51 -20.47
CA GLU A 583 -16.60 21.80 -19.22
C GLU A 583 -18.09 21.66 -18.92
N ALA A 584 -18.86 22.75 -19.05
CA ALA A 584 -20.29 22.73 -18.83
C ALA A 584 -20.99 21.71 -19.75
N LEU A 585 -20.59 21.66 -21.02
CA LEU A 585 -21.13 20.71 -22.00
C LEU A 585 -20.77 19.26 -21.64
N VAL A 586 -19.52 18.99 -21.27
CA VAL A 586 -19.08 17.66 -20.80
C VAL A 586 -19.91 17.20 -19.59
N VAL A 587 -20.15 18.09 -18.63
CA VAL A 587 -20.99 17.78 -17.45
C VAL A 587 -22.45 17.54 -17.85
N GLN A 588 -23.00 18.33 -18.77
CA GLN A 588 -24.37 18.19 -19.25
C GLN A 588 -24.60 16.85 -19.96
N THR A 589 -23.61 16.35 -20.70
CA THR A 589 -23.64 15.03 -21.36
C THR A 589 -23.52 13.84 -20.39
N GLY A 590 -23.39 14.09 -19.09
CA GLY A 590 -23.35 13.05 -18.06
C GLY A 590 -21.99 12.35 -17.91
N VAL A 591 -20.92 12.90 -18.48
CA VAL A 591 -19.57 12.38 -18.27
C VAL A 591 -19.18 12.54 -16.80
N ALA A 592 -18.86 11.42 -16.15
CA ALA A 592 -18.50 11.41 -14.74
C ALA A 592 -17.25 12.27 -14.47
N ARG A 593 -17.19 12.93 -13.31
CA ARG A 593 -16.07 13.82 -12.96
C ARG A 593 -14.71 13.15 -13.01
N GLU A 594 -14.60 11.87 -12.67
CA GLU A 594 -13.33 11.13 -12.74
C GLU A 594 -12.87 10.87 -14.18
N GLN A 595 -13.79 10.96 -15.14
CA GLN A 595 -13.56 10.80 -16.56
C GLN A 595 -13.45 12.15 -17.29
N ASN A 596 -13.88 13.25 -16.67
CA ASN A 596 -13.78 14.59 -17.24
C ASN A 596 -12.31 15.05 -17.34
N PRO A 597 -11.75 15.21 -18.55
CA PRO A 597 -10.34 15.56 -18.73
C PRO A 597 -10.09 17.08 -18.71
N VAL A 598 -11.15 17.89 -18.79
CA VAL A 598 -11.07 19.33 -19.09
C VAL A 598 -10.24 20.10 -18.06
N ASP A 599 -10.49 19.87 -16.76
CA ASP A 599 -9.74 20.51 -15.67
C ASP A 599 -8.23 20.33 -15.75
N ARG A 600 -7.80 19.14 -16.23
CA ARG A 600 -6.38 18.79 -16.30
C ARG A 600 -5.71 19.43 -17.50
N LEU A 601 -6.35 19.39 -18.67
CA LEU A 601 -5.79 20.00 -19.88
C LEU A 601 -5.80 21.52 -19.78
N ALA A 602 -6.91 22.11 -19.32
CA ALA A 602 -7.03 23.56 -19.14
C ALA A 602 -5.92 24.13 -18.24
N ARG A 603 -5.53 23.40 -17.18
CA ARG A 603 -4.44 23.83 -16.28
C ARG A 603 -3.11 24.10 -17.01
N VAL A 604 -2.85 23.32 -18.05
CA VAL A 604 -1.62 23.43 -18.84
C VAL A 604 -1.84 24.42 -19.97
N ALA A 605 -2.92 24.26 -20.72
CA ALA A 605 -3.22 25.05 -21.91
C ALA A 605 -3.40 26.54 -21.62
N VAL A 606 -4.05 26.89 -20.51
CA VAL A 606 -4.30 28.31 -20.14
C VAL A 606 -3.00 29.05 -19.87
N ALA A 607 -1.97 28.38 -19.34
CA ALA A 607 -0.66 29.02 -19.13
C ALA A 607 0.01 29.41 -20.46
N ASP A 608 -0.33 28.71 -21.54
CA ASP A 608 0.13 28.98 -22.91
C ASP A 608 -0.86 29.87 -23.70
N GLY A 609 -1.93 30.36 -23.06
CA GLY A 609 -2.99 31.14 -23.73
C GLY A 609 -3.81 30.35 -24.74
N LEU A 610 -3.86 29.02 -24.63
CA LEU A 610 -4.53 28.14 -25.60
C LEU A 610 -5.97 27.84 -25.19
N GLU A 611 -6.87 27.92 -26.18
CA GLU A 611 -8.25 27.45 -26.11
C GLU A 611 -8.31 25.95 -26.45
N PRO A 612 -9.40 25.23 -26.09
CA PRO A 612 -9.43 23.79 -26.32
C PRO A 612 -9.32 23.39 -27.80
N TRP A 613 -9.83 24.21 -28.74
CA TRP A 613 -9.69 23.98 -30.18
C TRP A 613 -8.31 24.35 -30.76
N HIS A 614 -7.47 25.07 -30.02
CA HIS A 614 -6.08 25.36 -30.42
C HIS A 614 -5.11 24.22 -30.08
N LEU A 615 -5.57 23.19 -29.37
CA LEU A 615 -4.71 22.08 -28.97
C LEU A 615 -4.38 21.19 -30.16
N ASP A 616 -3.15 20.67 -30.20
CA ASP A 616 -2.75 19.67 -31.18
C ASP A 616 -1.92 18.55 -30.55
N ARG A 617 -1.67 17.52 -31.36
CA ARG A 617 -0.89 16.33 -30.98
C ARG A 617 0.50 16.69 -30.47
N GLU A 618 1.16 17.69 -31.07
CA GLU A 618 2.52 18.06 -30.73
C GLU A 618 2.59 18.74 -29.35
N TRP A 619 1.67 19.65 -29.05
CA TRP A 619 1.57 20.26 -27.72
C TRP A 619 1.38 19.20 -26.63
N ALA A 620 0.44 18.28 -26.83
CA ALA A 620 0.17 17.22 -25.85
C ALA A 620 1.39 16.32 -25.64
N TRP A 621 2.14 16.03 -26.72
CA TRP A 621 3.36 15.22 -26.71
C TRP A 621 4.52 15.91 -25.99
N VAL A 622 4.76 17.20 -26.29
CA VAL A 622 5.84 17.98 -25.66
C VAL A 622 5.59 18.10 -24.16
N HIS A 623 4.35 18.36 -23.73
CA HIS A 623 4.02 18.40 -22.31
C HIS A 623 4.25 17.05 -21.64
N GLU A 624 3.79 15.94 -22.24
CA GLU A 624 4.04 14.58 -21.74
C GLU A 624 5.52 14.34 -21.46
N ARG A 625 6.39 14.79 -22.38
CA ARG A 625 7.82 14.53 -22.31
C ARG A 625 8.49 15.14 -21.09
N GLY A 626 8.00 16.30 -20.63
CA GLY A 626 8.50 17.02 -19.45
C GLY A 626 8.02 16.46 -18.11
N LEU A 627 7.04 15.55 -18.12
CA LEU A 627 6.46 14.99 -16.90
C LEU A 627 7.33 13.86 -16.30
N ARG A 628 7.14 13.62 -14.99
CA ARG A 628 7.65 12.43 -14.29
C ARG A 628 6.85 11.18 -14.69
N PRO A 629 7.42 9.96 -14.59
CA PRO A 629 6.77 8.73 -15.08
C PRO A 629 5.35 8.47 -14.56
N ASP A 630 5.06 8.80 -13.30
CA ASP A 630 3.73 8.69 -12.67
C ASP A 630 2.73 9.70 -13.26
N LEU A 631 3.16 10.94 -13.45
CA LEU A 631 2.36 12.02 -14.03
C LEU A 631 2.08 11.79 -15.52
N ARG A 632 2.99 11.15 -16.25
CA ARG A 632 2.78 10.75 -17.65
C ARG A 632 1.56 9.87 -17.83
N ARG A 633 1.37 8.86 -16.97
CA ARG A 633 0.19 7.98 -17.03
C ARG A 633 -1.10 8.76 -16.87
N ALA A 634 -1.08 9.69 -15.91
CA ALA A 634 -2.19 10.56 -15.62
C ALA A 634 -2.49 11.49 -16.81
N TRP A 635 -1.46 12.00 -17.47
CA TRP A 635 -1.55 12.83 -18.66
C TRP A 635 -2.07 12.06 -19.88
N SER A 636 -1.43 10.94 -20.25
CA SER A 636 -1.86 10.11 -21.39
C SER A 636 -3.31 9.64 -21.26
N ARG A 637 -3.74 9.30 -20.04
CA ARG A 637 -5.15 8.97 -19.78
C ARG A 637 -6.07 10.18 -20.00
N ALA A 638 -5.67 11.37 -19.56
CA ALA A 638 -6.47 12.58 -19.77
C ALA A 638 -6.55 12.97 -21.25
N VAL A 639 -5.45 12.83 -22.00
CA VAL A 639 -5.44 13.02 -23.45
C VAL A 639 -6.38 12.03 -24.14
N ALA A 640 -6.33 10.74 -23.79
CA ALA A 640 -7.24 9.74 -24.36
C ALA A 640 -8.72 10.00 -24.01
N LEU A 641 -9.00 10.44 -22.78
CA LEU A 641 -10.35 10.84 -22.38
C LEU A 641 -10.83 12.09 -23.13
N PHE A 642 -9.92 13.04 -23.41
CA PHE A 642 -10.22 14.23 -24.21
C PHE A 642 -10.51 13.87 -25.66
N ASP A 643 -9.72 12.98 -26.25
CA ASP A 643 -9.99 12.45 -27.59
C ASP A 643 -11.34 11.74 -27.68
N ALA A 644 -11.71 10.99 -26.65
CA ALA A 644 -13.00 10.30 -26.56
C ALA A 644 -14.20 11.27 -26.49
N LEU A 645 -13.99 12.54 -26.15
CA LEU A 645 -15.06 13.55 -26.24
C LEU A 645 -15.50 13.78 -27.69
N ASN A 646 -14.65 13.51 -28.69
CA ASN A 646 -15.04 13.56 -30.11
C ASN A 646 -16.06 12.47 -30.46
N ASP A 647 -16.17 11.42 -29.65
CA ASP A 647 -17.14 10.33 -29.87
C ASP A 647 -18.53 10.67 -29.29
N ILE A 648 -18.67 11.83 -28.62
CA ILE A 648 -19.94 12.36 -28.10
C ILE A 648 -20.47 13.40 -29.11
N PRO A 649 -21.57 13.10 -29.86
CA PRO A 649 -22.03 13.96 -30.96
C PRO A 649 -22.27 15.41 -30.58
N GLU A 650 -22.84 15.67 -29.41
CA GLU A 650 -23.15 17.01 -28.90
C GLU A 650 -21.89 17.84 -28.67
N ILE A 651 -20.82 17.20 -28.20
CA ILE A 651 -19.53 17.87 -27.96
C ILE A 651 -18.79 18.06 -29.28
N ALA A 652 -18.76 17.05 -30.14
CA ALA A 652 -18.12 17.14 -31.45
C ALA A 652 -18.74 18.25 -32.31
N ALA A 653 -20.07 18.40 -32.29
CA ALA A 653 -20.79 19.43 -33.03
C ALA A 653 -20.57 20.86 -32.50
N SER A 654 -20.08 21.02 -31.26
CA SER A 654 -19.90 22.33 -30.63
C SER A 654 -18.76 23.18 -31.20
N GLY A 655 -17.84 22.56 -31.95
CA GLY A 655 -16.63 23.22 -32.45
C GLY A 655 -15.60 23.58 -31.36
N LEU A 656 -15.83 23.15 -30.10
CA LEU A 656 -14.92 23.45 -28.99
C LEU A 656 -13.70 22.52 -28.93
N LEU A 657 -13.76 21.37 -29.59
CA LEU A 657 -12.66 20.40 -29.66
C LEU A 657 -11.70 20.73 -30.82
N PRO A 658 -10.43 20.31 -30.72
CA PRO A 658 -9.48 20.50 -31.81
C PRO A 658 -9.89 19.68 -33.05
N PRO A 659 -9.54 20.14 -34.26
CA PRO A 659 -9.97 19.50 -35.51
C PRO A 659 -9.42 18.07 -35.67
N GLY A 660 -8.34 17.74 -34.97
CA GLY A 660 -7.79 16.39 -34.90
C GLY A 660 -7.63 15.93 -33.47
N ARG A 661 -7.72 14.61 -33.26
CA ARG A 661 -7.38 13.97 -31.97
C ARG A 661 -5.94 14.32 -31.56
N LEU A 662 -5.68 14.39 -30.27
CA LEU A 662 -4.37 14.68 -29.68
C LEU A 662 -3.50 13.42 -29.57
N GLY A 663 -4.10 12.25 -29.34
CA GLY A 663 -3.40 10.98 -29.14
C GLY A 663 -3.15 10.16 -30.42
N PRO A 664 -2.47 9.00 -30.27
CA PRO A 664 -2.02 8.41 -29.01
C PRO A 664 -0.71 9.03 -28.48
N MET A 665 -0.57 9.02 -27.14
CA MET A 665 0.69 9.34 -26.44
C MET A 665 1.57 8.09 -26.35
N PRO A 666 2.91 8.21 -26.21
CA PRO A 666 3.82 7.07 -26.12
C PRO A 666 3.46 6.09 -25.00
N VAL A 667 3.58 4.79 -25.28
CA VAL A 667 3.44 3.75 -24.25
C VAL A 667 4.64 3.79 -23.30
N ILE A 668 4.37 3.50 -22.02
CA ILE A 668 5.38 3.54 -20.96
C ILE A 668 6.49 2.51 -21.25
N GLY A 669 7.74 2.95 -21.24
CA GLY A 669 8.91 2.08 -21.48
C GLY A 669 9.27 1.92 -22.95
N GLU A 670 8.37 2.29 -23.87
CA GLU A 670 8.61 2.29 -25.32
C GLU A 670 9.08 3.65 -25.84
N ARG A 671 9.25 4.64 -24.95
CA ARG A 671 9.70 5.97 -25.33
C ARG A 671 11.09 5.91 -25.97
N LEU A 672 11.13 6.22 -27.25
CA LEU A 672 12.36 6.37 -27.99
C LEU A 672 13.05 7.67 -27.56
N LYS A 673 14.36 7.59 -27.30
CA LYS A 673 15.16 8.77 -26.87
C LYS A 673 15.04 9.91 -27.88
N GLN A 674 15.02 9.58 -29.18
CA GLN A 674 15.01 10.53 -30.28
C GLN A 674 13.61 11.06 -30.65
N ALA A 675 12.53 10.54 -30.06
CA ALA A 675 11.15 10.95 -30.37
C ALA A 675 10.75 12.26 -29.65
N GLU A 676 11.47 13.34 -29.95
CA GLU A 676 11.22 14.68 -29.39
C GLU A 676 9.85 15.22 -29.82
N PHE A 677 9.54 15.11 -31.11
CA PHE A 677 8.26 15.44 -31.71
C PHE A 677 7.51 14.15 -32.10
N PRO A 678 6.16 14.14 -32.09
CA PRO A 678 5.39 13.04 -32.65
C PRO A 678 5.62 12.94 -34.16
N LEU A 679 5.62 11.72 -34.71
CA LEU A 679 5.63 11.57 -36.17
C LEU A 679 4.32 12.08 -36.78
N PRO A 680 4.34 12.59 -38.03
CA PRO A 680 3.15 12.83 -38.81
C PRO A 680 2.24 11.59 -38.86
N ARG A 681 0.92 11.77 -38.79
CA ARG A 681 -0.03 10.64 -38.59
C ARG A 681 0.08 9.59 -39.69
N GLY A 682 0.22 10.00 -40.95
CA GLY A 682 0.37 9.08 -42.07
C GLY A 682 1.65 8.24 -41.98
N ILE A 683 2.73 8.84 -41.47
CA ILE A 683 4.03 8.19 -41.32
C ILE A 683 4.02 7.25 -40.11
N ASP A 684 3.45 7.69 -38.99
CA ASP A 684 3.27 6.88 -37.80
C ASP A 684 2.43 5.62 -38.09
N ALA A 685 1.36 5.76 -38.89
CA ALA A 685 0.55 4.64 -39.34
C ALA A 685 1.31 3.70 -40.30
N ALA A 686 2.07 4.23 -41.25
CA ALA A 686 2.88 3.44 -42.18
C ALA A 686 4.01 2.66 -41.48
N LEU A 687 4.48 3.16 -40.34
CA LEU A 687 5.51 2.52 -39.52
C LEU A 687 4.91 1.64 -38.40
N CYS A 688 3.59 1.45 -38.36
CA CYS A 688 2.98 0.59 -37.36
C CYS A 688 3.46 -0.87 -37.52
N GLY A 689 4.04 -1.44 -36.46
CA GLY A 689 4.52 -2.82 -36.45
C GLY A 689 5.93 -3.03 -37.03
N VAL A 690 6.62 -1.97 -37.48
CA VAL A 690 8.02 -2.07 -37.92
C VAL A 690 8.96 -2.28 -36.73
N ASP A 691 10.17 -2.76 -37.03
CA ASP A 691 11.21 -2.93 -36.00
C ASP A 691 11.56 -1.59 -35.32
N LYS A 692 11.90 -1.68 -34.03
CA LYS A 692 12.25 -0.53 -33.19
C LYS A 692 13.36 0.33 -33.80
N GLN A 693 14.34 -0.26 -34.48
CA GLN A 693 15.45 0.48 -35.08
C GLN A 693 15.00 1.37 -36.24
N ILE A 694 14.01 0.93 -37.01
CA ILE A 694 13.41 1.71 -38.11
C ILE A 694 12.61 2.87 -37.51
N LEU A 695 11.82 2.60 -36.46
CA LEU A 695 11.05 3.64 -35.77
C LEU A 695 11.97 4.71 -35.14
N GLU A 696 13.08 4.30 -34.53
CA GLU A 696 14.11 5.22 -34.02
C GLU A 696 14.75 6.06 -35.13
N ALA A 697 15.03 5.46 -36.28
CA ALA A 697 15.55 6.16 -37.45
C ALA A 697 14.55 7.17 -38.02
N ALA A 698 13.26 6.81 -38.10
CA ALA A 698 12.22 7.69 -38.59
C ALA A 698 12.05 8.92 -37.69
N HIS A 699 11.99 8.71 -36.37
CA HIS A 699 11.96 9.82 -35.42
C HIS A 699 13.23 10.69 -35.48
N PHE A 700 14.40 10.09 -35.71
CA PHE A 700 15.63 10.85 -35.91
C PHE A 700 15.54 11.75 -37.15
N VAL A 701 15.14 11.21 -38.30
CA VAL A 701 15.01 11.97 -39.56
C VAL A 701 13.99 13.09 -39.40
N TRP A 702 12.81 12.79 -38.85
CA TRP A 702 11.77 13.78 -38.58
C TRP A 702 12.28 14.92 -37.70
N ARG A 703 12.92 14.58 -36.57
CA ARG A 703 13.48 15.56 -35.65
C ARG A 703 14.56 16.40 -36.33
N ALA A 704 15.46 15.81 -37.11
CA ALA A 704 16.50 16.54 -37.82
C ALA A 704 15.90 17.56 -38.79
N LEU A 705 14.91 17.16 -39.59
CA LEU A 705 14.25 18.05 -40.55
C LEU A 705 13.50 19.20 -39.85
N ARG A 706 12.91 18.96 -38.67
CA ARG A 706 12.31 19.99 -37.81
C ARG A 706 13.35 21.00 -37.30
N HIS A 707 14.49 20.53 -36.79
CA HIS A 707 15.57 21.43 -36.32
C HIS A 707 16.24 22.21 -37.46
N LEU A 708 16.21 21.69 -38.68
CA LEU A 708 16.67 22.41 -39.88
C LEU A 708 15.65 23.45 -40.40
N GLY A 709 14.47 23.56 -39.78
CA GLY A 709 13.43 24.50 -40.20
C GLY A 709 12.74 24.13 -41.51
N LEU A 710 12.87 22.88 -41.97
CA LEU A 710 12.24 22.41 -43.20
C LEU A 710 10.77 22.03 -43.02
N TYR A 711 10.38 21.73 -41.77
CA TYR A 711 8.99 21.51 -41.38
C TYR A 711 8.69 22.26 -40.09
N ALA A 712 7.46 22.73 -39.95
CA ALA A 712 6.91 23.41 -38.79
C ALA A 712 6.00 22.48 -37.97
N ARG A 713 5.50 22.99 -36.83
CA ARG A 713 4.49 22.34 -36.00
C ARG A 713 3.19 22.22 -36.78
N GLY A 714 2.63 21.00 -36.82
CA GLY A 714 1.39 20.69 -37.54
C GLY A 714 1.58 20.19 -38.98
N ASP A 715 2.78 20.32 -39.55
CA ASP A 715 3.07 19.78 -40.89
C ASP A 715 2.86 18.25 -40.92
N ASN A 716 2.22 17.78 -41.99
CA ASN A 716 1.88 16.37 -42.17
C ASN A 716 2.37 15.84 -43.54
N PRO A 717 3.70 15.80 -43.78
CA PRO A 717 4.24 15.27 -45.02
C PRO A 717 3.90 13.79 -45.18
N THR A 718 3.84 13.36 -46.43
CA THR A 718 3.75 11.95 -46.80
C THR A 718 5.09 11.23 -46.55
N CYS A 719 5.07 9.89 -46.50
CA CYS A 719 6.31 9.10 -46.42
C CYS A 719 7.27 9.40 -47.58
N ALA A 720 6.73 9.62 -48.79
CA ALA A 720 7.52 9.90 -49.99
C ALA A 720 8.26 11.24 -49.90
N GLU A 721 7.61 12.28 -49.37
CA GLU A 721 8.21 13.60 -49.17
C GLU A 721 9.25 13.57 -48.04
N LEU A 722 8.88 13.00 -46.89
CA LEU A 722 9.76 12.98 -45.70
C LEU A 722 11.02 12.16 -45.94
N PHE A 723 10.87 10.99 -46.60
CA PHE A 723 11.96 10.05 -46.84
C PHE A 723 12.48 10.08 -48.29
N SER A 724 12.29 11.20 -49.00
CA SER A 724 12.92 11.42 -50.31
C SER A 724 14.45 11.47 -50.19
N ASP A 725 15.19 11.11 -51.24
CA ASP A 725 16.66 11.19 -51.21
C ASP A 725 17.17 12.62 -51.03
N ALA A 726 16.39 13.62 -51.47
CA ALA A 726 16.68 15.03 -51.20
C ALA A 726 16.60 15.34 -49.69
N SER A 727 15.51 14.93 -49.01
CA SER A 727 15.34 15.11 -47.57
C SER A 727 16.42 14.38 -46.78
N LEU A 728 16.70 13.11 -47.12
CA LEU A 728 17.71 12.30 -46.46
C LEU A 728 19.13 12.84 -46.70
N GLY A 729 19.44 13.33 -47.91
CA GLY A 729 20.71 14.00 -48.22
C GLY A 729 20.92 15.24 -47.37
N ARG A 730 19.90 16.11 -47.26
CA ARG A 730 19.94 17.30 -46.38
C ARG A 730 20.18 16.92 -44.93
N VAL A 731 19.50 15.90 -44.41
CA VAL A 731 19.75 15.40 -43.04
C VAL A 731 21.17 14.91 -42.90
N ARG A 732 21.71 14.14 -43.85
CA ARG A 732 23.09 13.63 -43.80
C ARG A 732 24.13 14.73 -43.70
N GLU A 733 23.93 15.81 -44.47
CA GLU A 733 24.88 16.90 -44.61
C GLU A 733 24.79 17.92 -43.49
N LEU A 734 23.56 18.31 -43.10
CA LEU A 734 23.33 19.51 -42.29
C LEU A 734 23.00 19.23 -40.83
N GLN A 735 22.57 18.02 -40.47
CA GLN A 735 22.20 17.76 -39.07
C GLN A 735 23.42 17.75 -38.14
N THR A 736 23.25 18.25 -36.92
CA THR A 736 24.28 18.31 -35.87
C THR A 736 23.89 17.54 -34.60
N LEU A 737 22.75 16.83 -34.62
CA LEU A 737 22.15 16.20 -33.44
C LEU A 737 22.93 14.96 -32.96
N ILE A 738 23.53 14.20 -33.89
CA ILE A 738 24.35 13.02 -33.61
C ILE A 738 25.57 12.96 -34.53
N GLY A 739 26.56 12.11 -34.20
CA GLY A 739 27.74 11.91 -35.05
C GLY A 739 27.40 11.41 -36.46
N ARG A 740 28.17 11.86 -37.47
CA ARG A 740 27.92 11.59 -38.90
C ARG A 740 27.73 10.10 -39.24
N GLN A 741 28.52 9.21 -38.62
CA GLN A 741 28.41 7.77 -38.84
C GLN A 741 27.06 7.21 -38.36
N ASN A 742 26.57 7.64 -37.18
CA ASN A 742 25.27 7.22 -36.67
C ASN A 742 24.12 7.82 -37.48
N ALA A 743 24.26 9.06 -37.95
CA ALA A 743 23.29 9.66 -38.85
C ALA A 743 23.17 8.89 -40.17
N ALA A 744 24.30 8.50 -40.76
CA ALA A 744 24.33 7.65 -41.96
C ALA A 744 23.61 6.31 -41.70
N LEU A 745 23.89 5.64 -40.57
CA LEU A 745 23.21 4.38 -40.21
C LEU A 745 21.68 4.52 -40.12
N HIS A 746 21.17 5.60 -39.51
CA HIS A 746 19.72 5.83 -39.46
C HIS A 746 19.14 6.11 -40.85
N ILE A 747 19.85 6.87 -41.69
CA ILE A 747 19.42 7.16 -43.06
C ILE A 747 19.38 5.90 -43.92
N ASP A 748 20.41 5.06 -43.84
CA ASP A 748 20.49 3.82 -44.61
C ASP A 748 19.36 2.85 -44.21
N ARG A 749 19.06 2.73 -42.90
CA ARG A 749 17.89 1.96 -42.43
C ARG A 749 16.55 2.43 -43.03
N ILE A 750 16.37 3.74 -43.19
CA ILE A 750 15.14 4.30 -43.80
C ILE A 750 15.10 4.01 -45.30
N ARG A 751 16.24 4.05 -45.99
CA ARG A 751 16.34 3.67 -47.41
C ARG A 751 16.02 2.19 -47.62
N ASP A 752 16.62 1.32 -46.82
CA ASP A 752 16.37 -0.13 -46.89
C ASP A 752 14.90 -0.46 -46.63
N TRP A 753 14.31 0.19 -45.62
CA TRP A 753 12.88 0.06 -45.36
C TRP A 753 12.03 0.53 -46.54
N ARG A 754 12.34 1.69 -47.15
CA ARG A 754 11.61 2.20 -48.33
C ARG A 754 11.66 1.21 -49.49
N LEU A 755 12.84 0.69 -49.81
CA LEU A 755 13.03 -0.32 -50.86
C LEU A 755 12.22 -1.60 -50.60
N SER A 756 12.12 -2.03 -49.33
CA SER A 756 11.32 -3.20 -48.97
C SER A 756 9.81 -3.00 -49.20
N GLN A 757 9.32 -1.76 -49.08
CA GLN A 757 7.91 -1.43 -49.33
C GLN A 757 7.59 -1.37 -50.83
N ASP A 758 8.54 -0.92 -51.65
CA ASP A 758 8.36 -0.89 -53.11
C ASP A 758 8.38 -2.30 -53.72
N LEU A 759 9.11 -3.25 -53.12
CA LEU A 759 9.15 -4.66 -53.55
C LEU A 759 7.89 -5.46 -53.19
N THR A 760 7.04 -4.94 -52.30
CA THR A 760 5.81 -5.60 -51.85
C THR A 760 4.55 -5.06 -52.54
N ARG A 761 4.70 -4.05 -53.41
CA ARG A 761 3.68 -3.52 -54.30
C ARG A 761 3.91 -4.03 -55.71
#